data_AF-A0A2K5BZ76-F1
#
_entry.id   AF-A0A2K5BZ76-F1
#
_cell.length_a   1.000
_cell.length_b   1.000
_cell.length_c   1.000
_cell.angle_alpha   90.00
_cell.angle_beta   90.00
_cell.angle_gamma   90.00
#
_symmetry.space_group_name_H-M   'P 1'
#
loop_
_entity.id
_entity.type
_entity.pdbx_description
1 polymer ?
#
loop_
_entity_poly.entity_id
_entity_poly.type
_entity_poly.pdbx_seq_one_letter_code
_entity_poly.pdbx_strand_id
1 'polypeptide(L)'
;GMYDKLWHQTQEALGALLDKESQMIEPQRNQVFVFQTLATFYIKYVQIFRNLENVYDQIIHPQKRILIRKILDGVMGRVLELKNEMVELELTEFHYFDDILQDLKLTPQQLDIPIPKYFLKEKLEVIKEREKILAQILADSGIETSEVKYSEKSIPFDEAVKLIQIAERARQGRLRALFMKQIFLQEYRAKQSKILGKKVMDPWAAALRIQKAWRGFCQCKNTEKLREEEMIFLGMTPPPLFNEVSATVIQAEKVDRLRNEVQIKHEEDYREALVTIKNDLKLMEGLDIKENLQDQIRHWFIECRNLTGTFPDYPDVEEGGSAIIFSNKTTQQVIEDIIANQEEEKKNEKKKKEKQPKKAKTQKKGTKEKNKEEDEAWKMSPSVFLPAMKEGNNTYKDIWMNKDESWNFSQDYDPELIKEEKRKELESEIRVQVDELMRQELKNLKLAVDREREHPEKARKKKEKKGKKGKKKEKKAKKDKDLTADRTIESLYKELVEEGLLIRALKVNLSDYIGEYSYLGTTLRQVSIEPMPSLLDVRQLITLYGIWPLGSAAVHEKAPLVKSLLLVGPSGVGKKMLVHAICTETGANLFNLSSSNIAGKYPGKNGLQMMLHAVFKVARQLQPSVVWIEDTEKTFYKRVPSAEKMNEPKRLKKHLPKILKLLKPEDRILIVGTTRRPFDAELQSFCKVYQKIILVPRPDYASRYVLWKQIIERNGGVLTSALNVSCLAKVTDGFTQGHIVQAVKGVLTDQRIRRQTYKPLTAVEFIMAITSMNPVYKEEEESFKNWYAETPLGKKRALAITGGSTEKAKDSREKK
;
A
#
# COMPACT_ATOMS: atom_id res chain seq x y z
N GLY A 1 21.53 -18.19 3.62
CA GLY A 1 22.28 -16.92 3.46
C GLY A 1 22.02 -15.95 4.61
N MET A 2 22.65 -14.76 4.61
CA MET A 2 22.43 -13.71 5.63
C MET A 2 20.95 -13.29 5.73
N TYR A 3 20.23 -13.29 4.61
CA TYR A 3 18.82 -12.90 4.55
C TYR A 3 17.87 -14.00 5.03
N ASP A 4 18.19 -15.28 4.83
CA ASP A 4 17.43 -16.36 5.47
C ASP A 4 17.55 -16.27 6.98
N LYS A 5 18.75 -15.99 7.51
CA LYS A 5 18.94 -15.75 8.96
C LYS A 5 18.06 -14.60 9.46
N LEU A 6 17.98 -13.50 8.71
CA LEU A 6 17.09 -12.40 9.04
C LEU A 6 15.63 -12.86 9.03
N TRP A 7 15.21 -13.64 8.02
CA TRP A 7 13.87 -14.21 7.96
C TRP A 7 13.56 -15.11 9.17
N HIS A 8 14.45 -16.04 9.51
CA HIS A 8 14.33 -16.90 10.70
C HIS A 8 14.16 -16.08 11.97
N GLN A 9 15.03 -15.10 12.22
CA GLN A 9 14.94 -14.23 13.40
C GLN A 9 13.62 -13.45 13.45
N THR A 10 13.16 -12.95 12.30
CA THR A 10 11.92 -12.17 12.22
C THR A 10 10.71 -13.05 12.51
N GLN A 11 10.73 -14.29 12.02
CA GLN A 11 9.64 -15.23 12.17
C GLN A 11 9.57 -15.83 13.58
N GLU A 12 10.72 -16.08 14.21
CA GLU A 12 10.80 -16.42 15.64
C GLU A 12 10.26 -15.28 16.52
N ALA A 13 10.64 -14.04 16.22
CA ALA A 13 10.14 -12.86 16.94
C ALA A 13 8.62 -12.72 16.79
N LEU A 14 8.07 -12.98 15.60
CA LEU A 14 6.63 -13.01 15.36
C LEU A 14 5.95 -14.13 16.16
N GLY A 15 6.51 -15.35 16.14
CA GLY A 15 5.99 -16.48 16.91
C GLY A 15 5.91 -16.18 18.40
N ALA A 16 7.01 -15.67 18.99
CA ALA A 16 7.06 -15.31 20.40
C ALA A 16 6.07 -14.19 20.76
N LEU A 17 5.76 -13.28 19.84
CA LEU A 17 4.77 -12.22 20.04
C LEU A 17 3.34 -12.80 20.00
N LEU A 18 3.03 -13.64 19.01
CA LEU A 18 1.74 -14.32 18.91
C LEU A 18 1.42 -15.17 20.16
N ASP A 19 2.44 -15.84 20.72
CA ASP A 19 2.30 -16.61 21.94
C ASP A 19 1.98 -15.71 23.14
N LYS A 20 2.69 -14.59 23.30
CA LYS A 20 2.44 -13.59 24.35
C LYS A 20 1.05 -12.97 24.27
N GLU A 21 0.59 -12.67 23.06
CA GLU A 21 -0.74 -12.10 22.84
C GLU A 21 -1.85 -13.11 23.15
N SER A 22 -1.62 -14.40 22.86
CA SER A 22 -2.55 -15.48 23.21
C SER A 22 -2.67 -15.74 24.72
N GLN A 23 -1.63 -15.42 25.49
CA GLN A 23 -1.61 -15.54 26.96
C GLN A 23 -2.32 -14.37 27.66
N MET A 24 -2.50 -13.22 27.00
CA MET A 24 -2.96 -11.96 27.59
C MET A 24 -4.49 -11.74 27.51
N ILE A 25 -5.29 -12.81 27.57
CA ILE A 25 -6.77 -12.74 27.53
C ILE A 25 -7.37 -12.28 28.89
N GLU A 26 -6.54 -12.11 29.93
CA GLU A 26 -6.99 -11.72 31.26
C GLU A 26 -7.42 -10.23 31.33
N PRO A 27 -8.58 -9.92 31.93
CA PRO A 27 -9.11 -8.56 31.98
C PRO A 27 -8.29 -7.68 32.94
N GLN A 28 -7.72 -6.60 32.41
CA GLN A 28 -6.90 -5.67 33.19
C GLN A 28 -7.70 -4.41 33.56
N ARG A 29 -7.50 -3.94 34.81
CA ARG A 29 -8.25 -2.81 35.39
C ARG A 29 -7.58 -1.44 35.18
N ASN A 30 -6.25 -1.41 34.99
CA ASN A 30 -5.49 -0.16 34.91
C ASN A 30 -5.33 0.31 33.46
N GLN A 31 -6.06 1.36 33.07
CA GLN A 31 -6.02 1.92 31.71
C GLN A 31 -4.60 2.31 31.24
N VAL A 32 -3.75 2.82 32.15
CA VAL A 32 -2.35 3.18 31.83
C VAL A 32 -1.53 1.95 31.48
N PHE A 33 -1.69 0.86 32.24
CA PHE A 33 -0.97 -0.39 32.01
C PHE A 33 -1.48 -1.09 30.74
N VAL A 34 -2.78 -1.03 30.48
CA VAL A 34 -3.38 -1.49 29.21
C VAL A 34 -2.78 -0.72 28.03
N PHE A 35 -2.70 0.60 28.12
CA PHE A 35 -2.12 1.43 27.07
C PHE A 35 -0.64 1.12 26.84
N GLN A 36 0.16 1.03 27.90
CA GLN A 36 1.57 0.64 27.80
C GLN A 36 1.72 -0.73 27.13
N THR A 37 0.90 -1.71 27.51
CA THR A 37 0.91 -3.05 26.92
C THR A 37 0.59 -2.98 25.41
N LEU A 38 -0.48 -2.28 25.03
CA LEU A 38 -0.86 -2.10 23.62
C LEU A 38 0.21 -1.37 22.82
N ALA A 39 0.78 -0.30 23.37
CA ALA A 39 1.86 0.44 22.75
C ALA A 39 3.11 -0.42 22.56
N THR A 40 3.46 -1.28 23.53
CA THR A 40 4.58 -2.22 23.35
C THR A 40 4.31 -3.26 22.27
N PHE A 41 3.09 -3.78 22.14
CA PHE A 41 2.70 -4.66 21.04
C PHE A 41 2.77 -3.93 19.70
N TYR A 42 2.22 -2.71 19.63
CA TYR A 42 2.26 -1.88 18.44
C TYR A 42 3.70 -1.64 17.96
N ILE A 43 4.61 -1.23 18.85
CA ILE A 43 6.02 -1.00 18.51
C ILE A 43 6.69 -2.29 18.01
N LYS A 44 6.48 -3.42 18.69
CA LYS A 44 7.07 -4.70 18.28
C LYS A 44 6.54 -5.18 16.94
N TYR A 45 5.25 -5.02 16.67
CA TYR A 45 4.67 -5.34 15.37
C TYR A 45 5.20 -4.44 14.25
N VAL A 46 5.42 -3.14 14.51
CA VAL A 46 6.06 -2.22 13.55
C VAL A 46 7.51 -2.65 13.25
N GLN A 47 8.26 -3.10 14.25
CA GLN A 47 9.61 -3.64 14.05
C GLN A 47 9.60 -4.91 13.20
N ILE A 48 8.72 -5.85 13.52
CA ILE A 48 8.54 -7.09 12.75
C ILE A 48 8.16 -6.74 11.31
N PHE A 49 7.24 -5.81 11.11
CA PHE A 49 6.83 -5.36 9.78
C PHE A 49 8.01 -4.80 8.97
N ARG A 50 8.84 -3.94 9.57
CA ARG A 50 10.02 -3.38 8.91
C ARG A 50 11.03 -4.46 8.53
N ASN A 51 11.26 -5.42 9.43
CA ASN A 51 12.15 -6.54 9.15
C ASN A 51 11.60 -7.46 8.05
N LEU A 52 10.29 -7.75 8.07
CA LEU A 52 9.62 -8.54 7.03
C LEU A 52 9.62 -7.83 5.68
N GLU A 53 9.49 -6.50 5.63
CA GLU A 53 9.57 -5.73 4.38
C GLU A 53 10.98 -5.79 3.80
N ASN A 54 12.01 -5.62 4.63
CA ASN A 54 13.40 -5.82 4.22
C ASN A 54 13.63 -7.25 3.71
N VAL A 55 13.12 -8.26 4.41
CA VAL A 55 13.23 -9.67 3.99
C VAL A 55 12.52 -9.89 2.66
N TYR A 56 11.31 -9.36 2.48
CA TYR A 56 10.54 -9.47 1.24
C TYR A 56 11.26 -8.82 0.06
N ASP A 57 11.86 -7.63 0.26
CA ASP A 57 12.58 -6.94 -0.81
C ASP A 57 13.87 -7.67 -1.20
N GLN A 58 14.55 -8.33 -0.25
CA GLN A 58 15.82 -9.02 -0.49
C GLN A 58 15.66 -10.45 -1.03
N ILE A 59 14.60 -11.17 -0.65
CA ILE A 59 14.35 -12.53 -1.13
C ILE A 59 13.89 -12.51 -2.59
N ILE A 60 14.48 -13.40 -3.39
CA ILE A 60 14.19 -13.57 -4.81
C ILE A 60 13.21 -14.74 -5.01
N HIS A 61 13.29 -15.77 -4.15
CA HIS A 61 12.46 -16.97 -4.25
C HIS A 61 10.94 -16.67 -4.28
N PRO A 62 10.19 -17.07 -5.33
CA PRO A 62 8.79 -16.67 -5.52
C PRO A 62 7.83 -17.25 -4.47
N GLN A 63 7.93 -18.54 -4.14
CA GLN A 63 7.07 -19.16 -3.13
C GLN A 63 7.26 -18.56 -1.72
N LYS A 64 8.51 -18.34 -1.28
CA LYS A 64 8.79 -17.64 -0.01
C LYS A 64 8.20 -16.23 0.00
N ARG A 65 8.32 -15.48 -1.10
CA ARG A 65 7.73 -14.13 -1.22
C ARG A 65 6.22 -14.14 -1.07
N ILE A 66 5.51 -15.13 -1.62
CA ILE A 66 4.05 -15.28 -1.45
C ILE A 66 3.69 -15.48 0.03
N LEU A 67 4.43 -16.34 0.73
CA LEU A 67 4.22 -16.58 2.16
C LEU A 67 4.50 -15.32 2.99
N ILE A 68 5.65 -14.67 2.76
CA ILE A 68 6.04 -13.43 3.45
C ILE A 68 5.03 -12.32 3.17
N ARG A 69 4.51 -12.21 1.95
CA ARG A 69 3.45 -11.27 1.60
C ARG A 69 2.18 -11.51 2.41
N LYS A 70 1.73 -12.77 2.54
CA LYS A 70 0.56 -13.13 3.36
C LYS A 70 0.76 -12.73 4.82
N ILE A 71 1.95 -12.95 5.37
CA ILE A 71 2.30 -12.56 6.74
C ILE A 71 2.37 -11.04 6.89
N LEU A 72 2.98 -10.33 5.93
CA LEU A 72 3.07 -8.87 5.90
C LEU A 72 1.69 -8.22 5.91
N ASP A 73 0.76 -8.69 5.06
CA ASP A 73 -0.62 -8.19 5.05
C ASP A 73 -1.33 -8.46 6.40
N GLY A 74 -1.05 -9.60 7.03
CA GLY A 74 -1.58 -9.94 8.37
C GLY A 74 -1.05 -9.01 9.47
N VAL A 75 0.27 -8.78 9.50
CA VAL A 75 0.91 -7.87 10.47
C VAL A 75 0.42 -6.43 10.26
N MET A 76 0.33 -5.99 9.00
CA MET A 76 -0.19 -4.67 8.63
C MET A 76 -1.63 -4.46 9.15
N GLY A 77 -2.49 -5.48 8.98
CA GLY A 77 -3.83 -5.49 9.54
C GLY A 77 -3.86 -5.38 11.06
N ARG A 78 -3.02 -6.15 11.77
CA ARG A 78 -2.95 -6.10 13.24
C ARG A 78 -2.45 -4.76 13.77
N VAL A 79 -1.46 -4.15 13.10
CA VAL A 79 -0.98 -2.80 13.45
C VAL A 79 -2.10 -1.77 13.35
N LEU A 80 -2.99 -1.87 12.34
CA LEU A 80 -4.15 -0.98 12.20
C LEU A 80 -5.22 -1.23 13.28
N GLU A 81 -5.48 -2.48 13.64
CA GLU A 81 -6.37 -2.82 14.75
C GLU A 81 -5.85 -2.26 16.07
N LEU A 82 -4.59 -2.54 16.42
CA LEU A 82 -3.95 -2.01 17.62
C LEU A 82 -3.95 -0.48 17.64
N LYS A 83 -3.68 0.16 16.49
CA LYS A 83 -3.78 1.61 16.39
C LYS A 83 -5.21 2.10 16.66
N ASN A 84 -6.22 1.43 16.14
CA ASN A 84 -7.61 1.81 16.38
C ASN A 84 -8.02 1.59 17.85
N GLU A 85 -7.58 0.50 18.47
CA GLU A 85 -7.79 0.23 19.91
C GLU A 85 -7.14 1.33 20.78
N MET A 86 -5.90 1.74 20.46
CA MET A 86 -5.24 2.85 21.16
C MET A 86 -6.00 4.18 20.99
N VAL A 87 -6.50 4.47 19.78
CA VAL A 87 -7.31 5.67 19.51
C VAL A 87 -8.62 5.64 20.30
N GLU A 88 -9.24 4.47 20.46
CA GLU A 88 -10.48 4.31 21.24
C GLU A 88 -10.25 4.50 22.74
N LEU A 89 -9.08 4.09 23.25
CA LEU A 89 -8.70 4.26 24.65
C LEU A 89 -8.33 5.71 25.01
N GLU A 90 -7.42 6.34 24.27
CA GLU A 90 -6.96 7.71 24.57
C GLU A 90 -7.85 8.79 23.96
N LEU A 91 -8.75 8.42 23.04
CA LEU A 91 -9.61 9.33 22.27
C LEU A 91 -8.80 10.36 21.45
N THR A 92 -7.59 9.98 21.01
CA THR A 92 -6.69 10.80 20.20
C THR A 92 -6.12 10.03 19.02
N GLU A 93 -5.87 10.69 17.88
CA GLU A 93 -5.16 10.06 16.75
C GLU A 93 -3.64 10.05 16.95
N PHE A 94 -3.12 11.07 17.65
CA PHE A 94 -1.69 11.27 17.92
C PHE A 94 -1.29 10.58 19.22
N HIS A 95 -0.22 9.78 19.18
CA HIS A 95 0.28 9.03 20.33
C HIS A 95 1.78 9.24 20.43
N TYR A 96 2.29 9.39 21.65
CA TYR A 96 3.71 9.61 21.93
C TYR A 96 4.25 8.41 22.70
N PHE A 97 5.37 7.87 22.23
CA PHE A 97 5.94 6.62 22.74
C PHE A 97 7.27 6.83 23.48
N ASP A 98 7.60 8.07 23.90
CA ASP A 98 8.94 8.46 24.39
C ASP A 98 9.44 7.54 25.52
N ASP A 99 8.63 7.37 26.57
CA ASP A 99 8.96 6.56 27.75
C ASP A 99 9.20 5.08 27.36
N ILE A 100 8.34 4.54 26.48
CA ILE A 100 8.40 3.15 26.03
C ILE A 100 9.60 2.92 25.10
N LEU A 101 9.93 3.90 24.26
CA LEU A 101 11.12 3.85 23.42
C LEU A 101 12.39 3.88 24.25
N GLN A 102 12.42 4.68 25.31
CA GLN A 102 13.52 4.71 26.26
C GLN A 102 13.67 3.35 26.96
N ASP A 103 12.58 2.76 27.43
CA ASP A 103 12.57 1.43 28.07
C ASP A 103 13.06 0.32 27.13
N LEU A 104 12.62 0.36 25.87
CA LEU A 104 13.02 -0.60 24.83
C LEU A 104 14.39 -0.28 24.20
N LYS A 105 15.03 0.83 24.58
CA LYS A 105 16.29 1.33 24.00
C LYS A 105 16.24 1.49 22.48
N LEU A 106 15.11 1.98 21.97
CA LEU A 106 14.86 2.17 20.54
C LEU A 106 14.97 3.64 20.17
N THR A 107 15.33 3.89 18.91
CA THR A 107 15.34 5.25 18.35
C THR A 107 14.01 5.54 17.64
N PRO A 108 13.48 6.77 17.65
CA PRO A 108 12.22 7.08 16.98
C PRO A 108 12.23 6.84 15.47
N GLN A 109 13.40 6.86 14.83
CA GLN A 109 13.55 6.50 13.41
C GLN A 109 13.20 5.02 13.13
N GLN A 110 13.22 4.16 14.15
CA GLN A 110 12.80 2.76 14.05
C GLN A 110 11.27 2.59 14.05
N LEU A 111 10.52 3.61 14.50
CA LEU A 111 9.05 3.66 14.41
C LEU A 111 8.55 4.16 13.05
N ASP A 112 9.44 4.61 12.17
CA ASP A 112 9.03 5.03 10.83
C ASP A 112 8.50 3.81 10.06
N ILE A 113 7.27 3.95 9.58
CA ILE A 113 6.52 2.85 8.98
C ILE A 113 6.83 2.84 7.48
N PRO A 114 7.60 1.85 6.98
CA PRO A 114 7.94 1.82 5.56
C PRO A 114 6.70 1.56 4.70
N ILE A 115 6.70 2.09 3.49
CA ILE A 115 5.68 1.79 2.49
C ILE A 115 6.13 0.52 1.75
N PRO A 116 5.34 -0.56 1.76
CA PRO A 116 5.72 -1.78 1.07
C PRO A 116 5.93 -1.58 -0.43
N LYS A 117 7.11 -1.94 -0.92
CA LYS A 117 7.48 -1.75 -2.34
C LYS A 117 6.60 -2.56 -3.30
N TYR A 118 5.98 -3.66 -2.85
CA TYR A 118 5.10 -4.48 -3.69
C TYR A 118 3.83 -3.76 -4.15
N PHE A 119 3.40 -2.70 -3.44
CA PHE A 119 2.22 -1.92 -3.82
C PHE A 119 2.32 -1.35 -5.23
N LEU A 120 3.51 -0.86 -5.58
CA LEU A 120 3.79 -0.33 -6.91
C LEU A 120 4.28 -1.43 -7.84
N LYS A 121 5.26 -2.26 -7.41
CA LYS A 121 5.92 -3.26 -8.28
C LYS A 121 4.92 -4.16 -9.02
N GLU A 122 3.93 -4.70 -8.32
CA GLU A 122 2.93 -5.61 -8.91
C GLU A 122 2.00 -4.93 -9.93
N LYS A 123 1.87 -3.60 -9.88
CA LYS A 123 0.96 -2.82 -10.71
C LYS A 123 1.69 -1.91 -11.70
N LEU A 124 3.02 -1.98 -11.79
CA LEU A 124 3.82 -1.04 -12.58
C LEU A 124 3.41 -1.00 -14.06
N GLU A 125 3.16 -2.16 -14.67
CA GLU A 125 2.75 -2.24 -16.08
C GLU A 125 1.40 -1.55 -16.30
N VAL A 126 0.42 -1.90 -15.47
CA VAL A 126 -0.92 -1.31 -15.48
C VAL A 126 -0.86 0.20 -15.26
N ILE A 127 -0.02 0.68 -14.34
CA ILE A 127 0.16 2.11 -14.07
C ILE A 127 0.78 2.81 -15.28
N LYS A 128 1.82 2.23 -15.90
CA LYS A 128 2.49 2.79 -17.09
C LYS A 128 1.55 2.88 -18.29
N GLU A 129 0.76 1.84 -18.55
CA GLU A 129 -0.24 1.85 -19.62
C GLU A 129 -1.29 2.93 -19.40
N ARG A 130 -1.79 3.06 -18.17
CA ARG A 130 -2.74 4.12 -17.80
C ARG A 130 -2.14 5.52 -17.93
N GLU A 131 -0.89 5.72 -17.48
CA GLU A 131 -0.19 7.01 -17.66
C GLU A 131 -0.06 7.37 -19.14
N LYS A 132 0.19 6.40 -20.04
CA LYS A 132 0.23 6.62 -21.49
C LYS A 132 -1.14 7.02 -22.04
N ILE A 133 -2.21 6.31 -21.65
CA ILE A 133 -3.58 6.63 -22.08
C ILE A 133 -3.97 8.05 -21.62
N LEU A 134 -3.66 8.40 -20.36
CA LEU A 134 -3.89 9.75 -19.85
C LEU A 134 -3.10 10.80 -20.60
N ALA A 135 -1.83 10.55 -20.87
CA ALA A 135 -0.99 11.48 -21.63
C ALA A 135 -1.53 11.69 -23.05
N GLN A 136 -1.99 10.63 -23.72
CA GLN A 136 -2.63 10.71 -25.05
C GLN A 136 -3.91 11.54 -25.01
N ILE A 137 -4.81 11.29 -24.07
CA ILE A 137 -6.08 12.05 -23.95
C ILE A 137 -5.82 13.53 -23.63
N LEU A 138 -4.84 13.82 -22.76
CA LEU A 138 -4.47 15.20 -22.44
C LEU A 138 -3.85 15.92 -23.64
N ALA A 139 -3.04 15.22 -24.45
CA ALA A 139 -2.50 15.77 -25.70
C ALA A 139 -3.60 16.05 -26.73
N ASP A 140 -4.54 15.12 -26.91
CA ASP A 140 -5.65 15.25 -27.87
C ASP A 140 -6.63 16.37 -27.50
N SER A 141 -6.82 16.63 -26.20
CA SER A 141 -7.74 17.67 -25.71
C SER A 141 -7.13 19.07 -25.70
N GLY A 142 -5.84 19.23 -26.04
CA GLY A 142 -5.15 20.53 -26.03
C GLY A 142 -5.04 21.16 -24.65
N ILE A 143 -5.38 20.42 -23.59
CA ILE A 143 -5.21 20.83 -22.20
C ILE A 143 -3.75 20.57 -21.87
N GLU A 144 -2.87 21.48 -22.28
CA GLU A 144 -1.52 21.57 -21.70
C GLU A 144 -1.71 21.78 -20.19
N THR A 145 -1.74 20.70 -19.41
CA THR A 145 -1.33 20.79 -18.01
C THR A 145 0.03 21.46 -18.07
N SER A 146 0.18 22.52 -17.28
CA SER A 146 1.42 23.24 -17.06
C SER A 146 2.52 22.28 -16.61
N GLU A 147 3.03 21.48 -17.54
CA GLU A 147 4.40 21.08 -17.53
C GLU A 147 5.12 22.41 -17.46
N VAL A 148 5.94 22.55 -16.43
CA VAL A 148 7.10 23.41 -16.50
C VAL A 148 7.68 23.09 -17.86
N LYS A 149 7.39 23.93 -18.87
CA LYS A 149 8.27 24.06 -20.00
C LYS A 149 9.59 24.28 -19.28
N TYR A 150 10.42 23.24 -19.25
CA TYR A 150 11.82 23.50 -19.44
C TYR A 150 11.77 24.36 -20.68
N SER A 151 11.79 25.69 -20.49
CA SER A 151 12.29 26.55 -21.53
C SER A 151 13.55 25.82 -21.90
N GLU A 152 13.55 25.20 -23.09
CA GLU A 152 14.79 24.76 -23.67
C GLU A 152 15.60 26.04 -23.61
N LYS A 153 16.49 26.09 -22.61
CA LYS A 153 17.24 27.30 -22.30
C LYS A 153 18.02 27.50 -23.58
N SER A 154 17.58 28.45 -24.42
CA SER A 154 18.26 28.75 -25.65
C SER A 154 19.67 29.12 -25.22
N ILE A 155 20.62 28.23 -25.49
CA ILE A 155 22.00 28.45 -25.11
C ILE A 155 22.36 29.75 -25.81
N PRO A 156 22.75 30.81 -25.08
CA PRO A 156 23.11 32.07 -25.70
C PRO A 156 24.21 31.79 -26.74
N PHE A 157 24.15 32.48 -27.88
CA PHE A 157 25.00 32.20 -29.04
C PHE A 157 26.48 32.06 -28.67
N ASP A 158 26.97 32.92 -27.78
CA ASP A 158 28.35 32.89 -27.28
C ASP A 158 28.70 31.62 -26.49
N GLU A 159 27.76 31.07 -25.73
CA GLU A 159 27.95 29.84 -24.95
C GLU A 159 27.90 28.61 -25.86
N ALA A 160 27.05 28.63 -26.90
CA ALA A 160 27.01 27.61 -27.93
C ALA A 160 28.32 27.59 -28.75
N VAL A 161 28.83 28.76 -29.15
CA VAL A 161 30.12 28.90 -29.85
C VAL A 161 31.27 28.41 -28.97
N LYS A 162 31.30 28.77 -27.69
CA LYS A 162 32.32 28.27 -26.75
C LYS A 162 32.27 26.75 -26.61
N LEU A 163 31.08 26.16 -26.47
CA LEU A 163 30.90 24.70 -26.41
C LEU A 163 31.42 24.01 -27.67
N ILE A 164 31.07 24.52 -28.85
CA ILE A 164 31.54 23.99 -30.14
C ILE A 164 33.07 24.11 -30.24
N GLN A 165 33.65 25.25 -29.85
CA GLN A 165 35.10 25.44 -29.88
C GLN A 165 35.84 24.54 -28.87
N ILE A 166 35.25 24.29 -27.69
CA ILE A 166 35.81 23.35 -26.71
C ILE A 166 35.75 21.93 -27.25
N ALA A 167 34.61 21.51 -27.81
CA ALA A 167 34.43 20.20 -28.41
C ALA A 167 35.37 19.97 -29.61
N GLU A 168 35.57 20.99 -30.46
CA GLU A 168 36.49 20.91 -31.60
C GLU A 168 37.95 20.90 -31.15
N ARG A 169 38.34 21.70 -30.15
CA ARG A 169 39.67 21.59 -29.53
C ARG A 169 39.91 20.20 -28.94
N ALA A 170 38.91 19.61 -28.30
CA ALA A 170 38.99 18.26 -27.77
C ALA A 170 39.08 17.19 -28.87
N ARG A 171 38.35 17.37 -29.98
CA ARG A 171 38.45 16.48 -31.16
C ARG A 171 39.85 16.55 -31.78
N GLN A 172 40.38 17.76 -31.97
CA GLN A 172 41.74 17.95 -32.47
C GLN A 172 42.79 17.39 -31.50
N GLY A 173 42.61 17.57 -30.19
CA GLY A 173 43.45 16.97 -29.17
C GLY A 173 43.47 15.44 -29.25
N ARG A 174 42.30 14.81 -29.42
CA ARG A 174 42.19 13.35 -29.62
C ARG A 174 42.88 12.87 -30.90
N LEU A 175 42.71 13.60 -32.01
CA LEU A 175 43.39 13.29 -33.28
C LEU A 175 44.91 13.41 -33.16
N ARG A 176 45.42 14.50 -32.55
CA ARG A 176 46.85 14.69 -32.30
C ARG A 176 47.41 13.59 -31.39
N ALA A 177 46.69 13.21 -30.34
CA ALA A 177 47.10 12.14 -29.44
C ALA A 177 47.16 10.78 -30.16
N LEU A 178 46.18 10.47 -31.01
CA LEU A 178 46.18 9.27 -31.85
C LEU A 178 47.39 9.26 -32.80
N PHE A 179 47.65 10.38 -33.47
CA PHE A 179 48.78 10.54 -34.38
C PHE A 179 50.13 10.38 -33.66
N MET A 180 50.31 11.05 -32.53
CA MET A 180 51.52 10.90 -31.68
C MET A 180 51.68 9.46 -31.16
N LYS A 181 50.59 8.80 -30.76
CA LYS A 181 50.62 7.38 -30.33
C LYS A 181 51.07 6.47 -31.48
N GLN A 182 50.66 6.77 -32.71
CA GLN A 182 51.05 6.00 -33.89
C GLN A 182 52.54 6.16 -34.21
N ILE A 183 53.07 7.39 -34.12
CA ILE A 183 54.51 7.68 -34.24
C ILE A 183 55.29 6.93 -33.15
N PHE A 184 54.84 7.01 -31.89
CA PHE A 184 55.47 6.28 -30.79
C PHE A 184 55.50 4.76 -31.03
N LEU A 185 54.40 4.17 -31.50
CA LEU A 185 54.33 2.74 -31.82
C LEU A 185 55.27 2.36 -32.96
N GLN A 186 55.41 3.20 -33.99
CA GLN A 186 56.37 2.99 -35.08
C GLN A 186 57.81 3.07 -34.58
N GLU A 187 58.16 4.09 -33.78
CA GLU A 187 59.47 4.19 -33.15
C GLU A 187 59.75 3.00 -32.23
N TYR A 188 58.76 2.56 -31.47
CA TYR A 188 58.88 1.42 -30.57
C TYR A 188 59.17 0.13 -31.35
N ARG A 189 58.44 -0.10 -32.45
CA ARG A 189 58.70 -1.21 -33.39
C ARG A 189 60.11 -1.12 -33.98
N ALA A 190 60.54 0.06 -34.46
CA ALA A 190 61.88 0.26 -34.99
C ALA A 190 62.98 0.04 -33.94
N LYS A 191 62.76 0.47 -32.69
CA LYS A 191 63.64 0.21 -31.55
C LYS A 191 63.69 -1.28 -31.22
N GLN A 192 62.56 -1.99 -31.22
CA GLN A 192 62.53 -3.44 -31.02
C GLN A 192 63.28 -4.20 -32.14
N SER A 193 63.13 -3.78 -33.40
CA SER A 193 63.89 -4.34 -34.52
C SER A 193 65.40 -4.12 -34.35
N LYS A 194 65.83 -2.95 -33.85
CA LYS A 194 67.24 -2.67 -33.51
C LYS A 194 67.75 -3.50 -32.32
N ILE A 195 66.88 -3.78 -31.33
CA ILE A 195 67.22 -4.60 -30.16
C ILE A 195 67.34 -6.08 -30.54
N LEU A 196 66.52 -6.58 -31.48
CA LEU A 196 66.61 -7.96 -31.98
C LEU A 196 67.96 -8.27 -32.65
N GLY A 197 68.64 -7.24 -33.19
CA GLY A 197 69.96 -7.33 -33.81
C GLY A 197 71.16 -7.32 -32.85
N LYS A 198 70.97 -7.06 -31.54
CA LYS A 198 72.04 -7.09 -30.52
C LYS A 198 71.73 -8.16 -29.46
N LYS A 199 72.13 -9.42 -29.74
CA LYS A 199 72.24 -10.49 -28.74
C LYS A 199 73.62 -10.44 -28.08
N VAL A 200 73.75 -9.64 -27.03
CA VAL A 200 74.77 -9.83 -25.99
C VAL A 200 74.06 -9.74 -24.64
N MET A 201 74.01 -10.85 -23.91
CA MET A 201 73.44 -10.94 -22.56
C MET A 201 74.53 -10.63 -21.54
N ASP A 202 74.47 -9.44 -20.98
CA ASP A 202 75.25 -9.05 -19.81
C ASP A 202 74.29 -8.92 -18.60
N PRO A 203 74.58 -9.49 -17.42
CA PRO A 203 73.72 -9.35 -16.23
C PRO A 203 73.41 -7.90 -15.88
N TRP A 204 74.40 -7.01 -16.05
CA TRP A 204 74.25 -5.56 -15.88
C TRP A 204 73.29 -4.94 -16.90
N ALA A 205 73.33 -5.41 -18.16
CA ALA A 205 72.41 -4.98 -19.21
C ALA A 205 70.98 -5.46 -18.95
N ALA A 206 70.78 -6.64 -18.34
CA ALA A 206 69.48 -7.13 -17.91
C ALA A 206 68.91 -6.29 -16.75
N ALA A 207 69.72 -5.98 -15.73
CA ALA A 207 69.32 -5.11 -14.62
C ALA A 207 68.91 -3.71 -15.10
N LEU A 208 69.68 -3.11 -16.03
CA LEU A 208 69.35 -1.83 -16.67
C LEU A 208 68.01 -1.88 -17.42
N ARG A 209 67.68 -2.99 -18.09
CA ARG A 209 66.38 -3.17 -18.77
C ARG A 209 65.21 -3.22 -17.79
N ILE A 210 65.37 -3.95 -16.68
CA ILE A 210 64.35 -4.04 -15.62
C ILE A 210 64.15 -2.67 -14.97
N GLN A 211 65.23 -1.97 -14.61
CA GLN A 211 65.15 -0.62 -14.04
C GLN A 211 64.51 0.37 -15.01
N LYS A 212 64.83 0.29 -16.30
CA LYS A 212 64.22 1.13 -17.34
C LYS A 212 62.73 0.85 -17.52
N ALA A 213 62.32 -0.42 -17.49
CA ALA A 213 60.91 -0.81 -17.54
C ALA A 213 60.14 -0.31 -16.30
N TRP A 214 60.71 -0.46 -15.10
CA TRP A 214 60.13 0.02 -13.86
C TRP A 214 60.01 1.55 -13.81
N ARG A 215 61.08 2.28 -14.15
CA ARG A 215 61.05 3.75 -14.24
C ARG A 215 60.04 4.22 -15.29
N GLY A 216 59.94 3.51 -16.42
CA GLY A 216 58.92 3.76 -17.44
C GLY A 216 57.50 3.58 -16.89
N PHE A 217 57.24 2.48 -16.18
CA PHE A 217 55.94 2.22 -15.55
C PHE A 217 55.56 3.31 -14.54
N CYS A 218 56.48 3.68 -13.63
CA CYS A 218 56.25 4.77 -12.67
C CYS A 218 55.96 6.09 -13.37
N GLN A 219 56.72 6.42 -14.43
CA GLN A 219 56.51 7.66 -15.18
C GLN A 219 55.19 7.67 -15.94
N CYS A 220 54.78 6.55 -16.54
CA CYS A 220 53.46 6.41 -17.18
C CYS A 220 52.35 6.67 -16.17
N LYS A 221 52.43 6.08 -14.97
CA LYS A 221 51.44 6.27 -13.90
C LYS A 221 51.37 7.73 -13.42
N ASN A 222 52.51 8.41 -13.30
CA ASN A 222 52.54 9.84 -12.97
C ASN A 222 51.98 10.71 -14.10
N THR A 223 52.25 10.36 -15.36
CA THR A 223 51.75 11.10 -16.52
C THR A 223 50.23 10.95 -16.65
N GLU A 224 49.68 9.78 -16.34
CA GLU A 224 48.23 9.57 -16.25
C GLU A 224 47.59 10.46 -15.18
N LYS A 225 48.17 10.53 -13.98
CA LYS A 225 47.69 11.42 -12.92
C LYS A 225 47.74 12.90 -13.31
N LEU A 226 48.88 13.37 -13.85
CA LEU A 226 49.01 14.76 -14.31
C LEU A 226 48.00 15.09 -15.41
N ARG A 227 47.72 14.14 -16.31
CA ARG A 227 46.69 14.29 -17.33
C ARG A 227 45.30 14.37 -16.74
N GLU A 228 44.99 13.55 -15.73
CA GLU A 228 43.71 13.63 -15.02
C GLU A 228 43.55 15.00 -14.32
N GLU A 229 44.60 15.46 -13.64
CA GLU A 229 44.63 16.79 -12.99
C GLU A 229 44.44 17.93 -14.00
N GLU A 230 45.09 17.85 -15.17
CA GLU A 230 44.94 18.83 -16.25
C GLU A 230 43.53 18.80 -16.85
N MET A 231 42.94 17.61 -17.04
CA MET A 231 41.57 17.46 -17.53
C MET A 231 40.54 17.99 -16.53
N ILE A 232 40.80 17.86 -15.22
CA ILE A 232 40.00 18.47 -14.16
C ILE A 232 40.16 19.99 -14.18
N PHE A 233 41.40 20.49 -14.27
CA PHE A 233 41.69 21.92 -14.33
C PHE A 233 41.04 22.62 -15.54
N LEU A 234 41.06 21.97 -16.71
CA LEU A 234 40.43 22.45 -17.94
C LEU A 234 38.89 22.31 -17.94
N GLY A 235 38.30 21.71 -16.90
CA GLY A 235 36.86 21.50 -16.78
C GLY A 235 36.29 20.45 -17.75
N MET A 236 37.15 19.61 -18.33
CA MET A 236 36.77 18.55 -19.29
C MET A 236 36.32 17.28 -18.57
N THR A 237 36.81 17.05 -17.36
CA THR A 237 36.35 16.02 -16.43
C THR A 237 35.95 16.69 -15.12
N PRO A 238 34.79 16.38 -14.53
CA PRO A 238 34.45 16.89 -13.22
C PRO A 238 35.50 16.43 -12.19
N PRO A 239 35.85 17.27 -11.19
CA PRO A 239 36.61 16.81 -10.03
C PRO A 239 35.96 15.54 -9.44
N PRO A 240 36.72 14.59 -8.90
CA PRO A 240 36.17 13.35 -8.35
C PRO A 240 35.03 13.59 -7.35
N LEU A 241 35.09 14.70 -6.61
CA LEU A 241 34.11 15.09 -5.59
C LEU A 241 32.90 15.88 -6.13
N PHE A 242 32.80 16.18 -7.43
CA PHE A 242 31.81 17.13 -7.96
C PHE A 242 30.38 16.56 -8.06
N ASN A 243 30.23 15.23 -7.97
CA ASN A 243 28.94 14.55 -8.13
C ASN A 243 28.81 13.34 -7.20
N GLU A 244 29.37 13.38 -5.99
CA GLU A 244 29.27 12.24 -5.09
C GLU A 244 27.92 12.21 -4.37
N VAL A 245 26.90 11.72 -5.07
CA VAL A 245 26.15 10.62 -4.45
C VAL A 245 27.20 9.52 -4.24
N SER A 246 27.46 9.15 -2.98
CA SER A 246 28.54 8.21 -2.64
C SER A 246 28.57 7.03 -3.61
N ALA A 247 29.75 6.62 -4.07
CA ALA A 247 29.90 5.48 -4.99
C ALA A 247 29.17 4.22 -4.47
N THR A 248 29.05 4.08 -3.15
CA THR A 248 28.28 3.02 -2.48
C THR A 248 26.78 3.10 -2.74
N VAL A 249 26.18 4.29 -2.80
CA VAL A 249 24.75 4.50 -3.09
C VAL A 249 24.45 4.18 -4.55
N ILE A 250 25.33 4.60 -5.48
CA ILE A 250 25.20 4.26 -6.90
C ILE A 250 25.31 2.74 -7.11
N GLN A 251 26.23 2.08 -6.40
CA GLN A 251 26.34 0.63 -6.42
C GLN A 251 25.08 -0.04 -5.83
N ALA A 252 24.57 0.47 -4.70
CA ALA A 252 23.34 -0.04 -4.09
C ALA A 252 22.14 0.08 -5.04
N GLU A 253 21.96 1.22 -5.71
CA GLU A 253 20.90 1.40 -6.72
C GLU A 253 21.03 0.43 -7.89
N LYS A 254 22.25 0.17 -8.37
CA LYS A 254 22.47 -0.82 -9.44
C LYS A 254 22.10 -2.23 -8.98
N VAL A 255 22.50 -2.61 -7.77
CA VAL A 255 22.15 -3.91 -7.18
C VAL A 255 20.64 -4.04 -7.00
N ASP A 256 19.97 -3.01 -6.51
CA ASP A 256 18.51 -3.00 -6.36
C ASP A 256 17.79 -3.15 -7.70
N ARG A 257 18.27 -2.50 -8.77
CA ARG A 257 17.70 -2.64 -10.12
C ARG A 257 17.87 -4.06 -10.66
N LEU A 258 19.08 -4.62 -10.57
CA LEU A 258 19.36 -5.99 -11.00
C LEU A 258 18.51 -7.00 -10.20
N ARG A 259 18.41 -6.81 -8.88
CA ARG A 259 17.56 -7.65 -8.01
C ARG A 259 16.09 -7.60 -8.47
N ASN A 260 15.57 -6.42 -8.78
CA ASN A 260 14.19 -6.27 -9.26
C ASN A 260 13.96 -6.98 -10.60
N GLU A 261 14.92 -6.90 -11.53
CA GLU A 261 14.83 -7.60 -12.82
C GLU A 261 14.81 -9.12 -12.64
N VAL A 262 15.64 -9.65 -11.75
CA VAL A 262 15.66 -11.09 -11.43
C VAL A 262 14.37 -11.53 -10.75
N GLN A 263 13.84 -10.74 -9.82
CA GLN A 263 12.56 -11.02 -9.14
C GLN A 263 11.40 -11.16 -10.13
N ILE A 264 11.32 -10.26 -11.12
CA ILE A 264 10.27 -10.30 -12.15
C ILE A 264 10.39 -11.58 -12.98
N LYS A 265 11.61 -11.92 -13.44
CA LYS A 265 11.85 -13.15 -14.20
C LYS A 265 11.46 -14.40 -13.41
N HIS A 266 11.88 -14.52 -12.16
CA HIS A 266 11.56 -15.70 -11.34
C HIS A 266 10.06 -15.81 -11.04
N GLU A 267 9.35 -14.67 -10.92
CA GLU A 267 7.88 -14.66 -10.78
C GLU A 267 7.18 -15.08 -12.09
N GLU A 268 7.70 -14.71 -13.26
CA GLU A 268 7.22 -15.15 -14.57
C GLU A 268 7.47 -16.65 -14.78
N ASP A 269 8.71 -17.11 -14.56
CA ASP A 269 9.11 -18.51 -14.67
C ASP A 269 8.25 -19.40 -13.75
N TYR A 270 7.98 -18.94 -12.52
CA TYR A 270 7.09 -19.63 -11.60
C TYR A 270 5.65 -19.75 -12.12
N ARG A 271 5.11 -18.69 -12.74
CA ARG A 271 3.76 -18.72 -13.33
C ARG A 271 3.67 -19.69 -14.49
N GLU A 272 4.69 -19.73 -15.34
CA GLU A 272 4.77 -20.68 -16.45
C GLU A 272 4.91 -22.12 -15.94
N ALA A 273 5.73 -22.32 -14.90
CA ALA A 273 5.90 -23.62 -14.26
C ALA A 273 4.59 -24.16 -13.65
N LEU A 274 3.77 -23.31 -13.03
CA LEU A 274 2.45 -23.72 -12.48
C LEU A 274 1.53 -24.34 -13.54
N VAL A 275 1.55 -23.80 -14.77
CA VAL A 275 0.76 -24.32 -15.89
C VAL A 275 1.38 -25.58 -16.46
N THR A 276 2.70 -25.55 -16.69
CA THR A 276 3.45 -26.66 -17.30
C THR A 276 3.37 -27.90 -16.43
N ILE A 277 3.70 -27.79 -15.13
CA ILE A 277 3.65 -28.89 -14.17
C ILE A 277 2.23 -29.44 -14.00
N LYS A 278 1.20 -28.58 -13.99
CA LYS A 278 -0.20 -29.03 -13.92
C LYS A 278 -0.58 -29.88 -15.13
N ASN A 279 -0.15 -29.46 -16.33
CA ASN A 279 -0.42 -30.22 -17.56
C ASN A 279 0.33 -31.56 -17.56
N ASP A 280 1.58 -31.59 -17.13
CA ASP A 280 2.38 -32.81 -17.03
C ASP A 280 1.78 -33.80 -16.03
N LEU A 281 1.35 -33.32 -14.85
CA LEU A 281 0.66 -34.16 -13.84
C LEU A 281 -0.64 -34.73 -14.38
N LYS A 282 -1.42 -33.94 -15.14
CA LYS A 282 -2.66 -34.43 -15.75
C LYS A 282 -2.41 -35.53 -16.78
N LEU A 283 -1.29 -35.46 -17.52
CA LEU A 283 -0.93 -36.48 -18.51
C LEU A 283 -0.38 -37.76 -17.85
N MET A 284 0.45 -37.62 -16.82
CA MET A 284 1.13 -38.75 -16.17
C MET A 284 0.28 -39.42 -15.08
N GLU A 285 -0.25 -38.63 -14.15
CA GLU A 285 -0.92 -39.14 -12.93
C GLU A 285 -2.46 -39.06 -13.05
N GLY A 286 -3.00 -38.34 -14.03
CA GLY A 286 -4.44 -38.10 -14.14
C GLY A 286 -5.28 -39.36 -14.40
N LEU A 287 -4.74 -40.33 -15.14
CA LEU A 287 -5.41 -41.62 -15.34
C LEU A 287 -5.36 -42.48 -14.08
N ASP A 288 -4.19 -42.58 -13.46
CA ASP A 288 -3.98 -43.37 -12.23
C ASP A 288 -4.84 -42.85 -11.07
N ILE A 289 -4.91 -41.53 -10.88
CA ILE A 289 -5.77 -40.91 -9.86
C ILE A 289 -7.25 -41.23 -10.14
N LYS A 290 -7.66 -41.18 -11.40
CA LYS A 290 -9.05 -41.48 -11.81
C LYS A 290 -9.41 -42.94 -11.53
N GLU A 291 -8.54 -43.88 -11.89
CA GLU A 291 -8.74 -45.31 -11.65
C GLU A 291 -8.78 -45.62 -10.16
N ASN A 292 -7.82 -45.10 -9.38
CA ASN A 292 -7.80 -45.28 -7.92
C ASN A 292 -9.08 -44.75 -7.24
N LEU A 293 -9.55 -43.56 -7.64
CA LEU A 293 -10.80 -43.00 -7.10
C LEU A 293 -12.02 -43.83 -7.52
N GLN A 294 -12.07 -44.30 -8.78
CA GLN A 294 -13.16 -45.17 -9.25
C GLN A 294 -13.19 -46.49 -8.47
N ASP A 295 -12.04 -47.12 -8.25
CA ASP A 295 -11.95 -48.40 -7.56
C ASP A 295 -12.30 -48.28 -6.08
N GLN A 296 -11.89 -47.20 -5.41
CA GLN A 296 -12.31 -46.91 -4.04
C GLN A 296 -13.83 -46.71 -3.93
N ILE A 297 -14.45 -45.98 -4.87
CA ILE A 297 -15.90 -45.78 -4.89
C ILE A 297 -16.64 -47.09 -5.23
N ARG A 298 -16.11 -47.91 -6.16
CA ARG A 298 -16.65 -49.24 -6.48
C ARG A 298 -16.59 -50.18 -5.28
N HIS A 299 -15.46 -50.19 -4.57
CA HIS A 299 -15.29 -50.96 -3.34
C HIS A 299 -16.33 -50.54 -2.29
N TRP A 300 -16.52 -49.23 -2.10
CA TRP A 300 -17.56 -48.71 -1.22
C TRP A 300 -18.97 -49.16 -1.63
N PHE A 301 -19.31 -49.12 -2.93
CA PHE A 301 -20.61 -49.64 -3.40
C PHE A 301 -20.80 -51.13 -3.12
N ILE A 302 -19.75 -51.95 -3.25
CA ILE A 302 -19.79 -53.38 -2.99
C ILE A 302 -19.97 -53.64 -1.48
N GLU A 303 -19.23 -52.94 -0.63
CA GLU A 303 -19.38 -53.02 0.83
C GLU A 303 -20.77 -52.58 1.28
N CYS A 304 -21.30 -51.48 0.75
CA CYS A 304 -22.67 -51.06 1.02
C CYS A 304 -23.68 -52.12 0.57
N ARG A 305 -23.53 -52.71 -0.62
CA ARG A 305 -24.42 -53.77 -1.11
C ARG A 305 -24.38 -55.01 -0.20
N ASN A 306 -23.20 -55.41 0.27
CA ASN A 306 -23.04 -56.56 1.15
C ASN A 306 -23.73 -56.34 2.51
N LEU A 307 -23.85 -55.09 2.96
CA LEU A 307 -24.46 -54.72 4.24
C LEU A 307 -25.97 -54.43 4.14
N THR A 308 -26.46 -53.77 3.08
CA THR A 308 -27.86 -53.30 2.97
C THR A 308 -28.72 -54.04 1.94
N GLY A 309 -28.12 -54.90 1.09
CA GLY A 309 -28.83 -55.66 0.05
C GLY A 309 -29.38 -54.82 -1.11
N THR A 310 -29.16 -53.50 -1.13
CA THR A 310 -29.58 -52.56 -2.19
C THR A 310 -28.53 -51.49 -2.42
N PHE A 311 -28.44 -50.96 -3.65
CA PHE A 311 -27.48 -49.89 -3.98
C PHE A 311 -27.93 -48.54 -3.40
N PRO A 312 -27.09 -47.85 -2.60
CA PRO A 312 -27.39 -46.50 -2.10
C PRO A 312 -27.58 -45.46 -3.21
N ASP A 313 -28.24 -44.34 -2.89
CA ASP A 313 -28.25 -43.16 -3.74
C ASP A 313 -26.97 -42.32 -3.54
N TYR A 314 -26.46 -41.74 -4.63
CA TYR A 314 -25.23 -40.95 -4.60
C TYR A 314 -25.47 -39.60 -3.90
N PRO A 315 -24.61 -39.14 -2.98
CA PRO A 315 -24.77 -37.85 -2.32
C PRO A 315 -24.80 -36.68 -3.32
N ASP A 316 -25.63 -35.67 -3.07
CA ASP A 316 -25.82 -34.57 -3.99
C ASP A 316 -24.64 -33.59 -4.04
N VAL A 317 -24.54 -32.83 -5.14
CA VAL A 317 -23.42 -31.90 -5.41
C VAL A 317 -23.36 -30.77 -4.37
N GLU A 318 -24.50 -30.45 -3.73
CA GLU A 318 -24.62 -29.40 -2.71
C GLU A 318 -24.15 -29.86 -1.31
N GLU A 319 -24.02 -31.17 -1.06
CA GLU A 319 -23.59 -31.75 0.23
C GLU A 319 -22.11 -32.22 0.23
N GLY A 320 -21.43 -32.18 -0.92
CA GLY A 320 -20.01 -32.54 -1.03
C GLY A 320 -19.72 -33.89 -1.70
N GLY A 321 -20.72 -34.54 -2.32
CA GLY A 321 -20.51 -35.70 -3.20
C GLY A 321 -19.68 -36.83 -2.55
N SER A 322 -18.61 -37.26 -3.22
CA SER A 322 -17.69 -38.30 -2.70
C SER A 322 -16.83 -37.89 -1.50
N ALA A 323 -16.74 -36.60 -1.12
CA ALA A 323 -15.93 -36.16 0.02
C ALA A 323 -16.44 -36.71 1.37
N ILE A 324 -17.74 -36.99 1.48
CA ILE A 324 -18.37 -37.62 2.65
C ILE A 324 -17.98 -39.10 2.74
N ILE A 325 -17.78 -39.76 1.59
CA ILE A 325 -17.40 -41.19 1.50
C ILE A 325 -15.99 -41.42 2.07
N PHE A 326 -15.12 -40.40 1.97
CA PHE A 326 -13.72 -40.46 2.40
C PHE A 326 -13.43 -39.75 3.73
N SER A 327 -14.40 -39.04 4.33
CA SER A 327 -14.23 -38.48 5.68
C SER A 327 -14.39 -39.58 6.70
N ASN A 328 -13.32 -39.96 7.41
CA ASN A 328 -13.18 -40.94 8.52
C ASN A 328 -14.46 -41.22 9.35
N LYS A 329 -15.45 -41.87 8.75
CA LYS A 329 -16.67 -42.40 9.36
C LYS A 329 -16.80 -43.84 8.89
N THR A 330 -17.07 -44.76 9.81
CA THR A 330 -17.33 -46.17 9.48
C THR A 330 -18.54 -46.27 8.57
N THR A 331 -18.51 -47.24 7.64
CA THR A 331 -19.59 -47.52 6.66
C THR A 331 -20.97 -47.60 7.31
N GLN A 332 -21.05 -48.03 8.57
CA GLN A 332 -22.27 -48.09 9.39
C GLN A 332 -22.84 -46.70 9.77
N GLN A 333 -22.00 -45.72 10.12
CA GLN A 333 -22.45 -44.36 10.48
C GLN A 333 -22.94 -43.57 9.26
N VAL A 334 -22.33 -43.82 8.10
CA VAL A 334 -22.77 -43.19 6.84
C VAL A 334 -24.11 -43.77 6.39
N ILE A 335 -24.36 -45.07 6.62
CA ILE A 335 -25.66 -45.69 6.37
C ILE A 335 -26.73 -45.14 7.33
N GLU A 336 -26.41 -44.94 8.61
CA GLU A 336 -27.31 -44.30 9.59
C GLU A 336 -27.62 -42.84 9.27
N ASP A 337 -26.63 -42.05 8.85
CA ASP A 337 -26.80 -40.66 8.41
C ASP A 337 -27.66 -40.57 7.11
N ILE A 338 -27.50 -41.52 6.17
CA ILE A 338 -28.33 -41.60 4.96
C ILE A 338 -29.78 -42.03 5.29
N ILE A 339 -29.98 -42.98 6.21
CA ILE A 339 -31.32 -43.40 6.66
C ILE A 339 -32.01 -42.26 7.42
N ALA A 340 -31.27 -41.53 8.26
CA ALA A 340 -31.78 -40.36 8.98
C ALA A 340 -32.20 -39.24 8.01
N ASN A 341 -31.39 -38.93 6.99
CA ASN A 341 -31.72 -37.93 5.97
C ASN A 341 -32.91 -38.35 5.09
N GLN A 342 -33.02 -39.64 4.72
CA GLN A 342 -34.19 -40.16 4.00
C GLN A 342 -35.48 -40.14 4.84
N GLU A 343 -35.38 -40.29 6.17
CA GLU A 343 -36.51 -40.10 7.09
C GLU A 343 -36.87 -38.62 7.30
N GLU A 344 -35.90 -37.71 7.28
CA GLU A 344 -36.13 -36.27 7.35
C GLU A 344 -36.79 -35.72 6.08
N GLU A 345 -36.42 -36.20 4.88
CA GLU A 345 -37.09 -35.85 3.63
C GLU A 345 -38.54 -36.36 3.60
N LYS A 346 -38.79 -37.60 4.08
CA LYS A 346 -40.15 -38.16 4.22
C LYS A 346 -41.00 -37.43 5.28
N LYS A 347 -40.38 -36.81 6.30
CA LYS A 347 -41.06 -35.93 7.29
C LYS A 347 -41.29 -34.51 6.75
N ASN A 348 -40.43 -34.02 5.86
CA ASN A 348 -40.56 -32.69 5.25
C ASN A 348 -41.56 -32.63 4.08
N GLU A 349 -41.85 -33.74 3.40
CA GLU A 349 -42.95 -33.79 2.42
C GLU A 349 -44.35 -33.91 3.06
N LYS A 350 -44.46 -34.35 4.31
CA LYS A 350 -45.75 -34.42 5.05
C LYS A 350 -46.13 -33.16 5.85
N LYS A 351 -45.29 -32.11 5.88
CA LYS A 351 -45.57 -30.84 6.59
C LYS A 351 -45.70 -29.60 5.70
N LYS A 352 -46.14 -29.76 4.45
CA LYS A 352 -46.52 -28.64 3.55
C LYS A 352 -47.96 -28.71 3.04
N LYS A 353 -48.91 -29.01 3.93
CA LYS A 353 -50.33 -28.66 3.75
C LYS A 353 -50.96 -28.31 5.09
N GLU A 354 -50.74 -27.07 5.52
CA GLU A 354 -51.73 -26.25 6.23
C GLU A 354 -51.10 -24.88 6.53
N LYS A 355 -51.73 -23.81 6.04
CA LYS A 355 -51.39 -22.44 6.42
C LYS A 355 -52.60 -21.80 7.09
N GLN A 356 -52.40 -21.47 8.37
CA GLN A 356 -52.86 -20.26 9.09
C GLN A 356 -54.36 -20.20 9.49
N PRO A 357 -54.75 -19.47 10.58
CA PRO A 357 -54.20 -18.14 10.90
C PRO A 357 -54.19 -17.63 12.38
N LYS A 358 -53.58 -16.43 12.52
CA LYS A 358 -53.71 -15.37 13.56
C LYS A 358 -53.14 -15.60 14.96
N LYS A 359 -52.30 -14.66 15.41
CA LYS A 359 -52.39 -14.11 16.78
C LYS A 359 -52.21 -12.60 16.80
N ALA A 360 -53.20 -11.96 17.43
CA ALA A 360 -53.18 -10.59 17.92
C ALA A 360 -52.79 -10.57 19.40
N LYS A 361 -52.18 -9.44 19.81
CA LYS A 361 -52.31 -8.71 21.08
C LYS A 361 -51.81 -9.31 22.43
N THR A 362 -50.74 -8.64 22.91
CA THR A 362 -50.52 -7.95 24.20
C THR A 362 -50.27 -8.69 25.54
N GLN A 363 -49.12 -8.29 26.13
CA GLN A 363 -48.81 -7.99 27.55
C GLN A 363 -48.81 -9.17 28.54
N LYS A 364 -47.81 -9.35 29.42
CA LYS A 364 -47.29 -8.40 30.42
C LYS A 364 -45.97 -8.90 31.06
N LYS A 365 -45.11 -7.93 31.39
CA LYS A 365 -44.22 -7.80 32.57
C LYS A 365 -43.28 -8.97 32.94
N GLY A 366 -42.00 -8.80 32.58
CA GLY A 366 -40.85 -9.31 33.32
C GLY A 366 -40.05 -8.13 33.87
N THR A 367 -39.81 -8.16 35.16
CA THR A 367 -39.30 -7.10 36.03
C THR A 367 -37.85 -6.75 35.73
N LYS A 368 -37.55 -5.45 35.66
CA LYS A 368 -36.18 -4.90 35.67
C LYS A 368 -35.59 -5.11 37.07
N GLU A 369 -34.64 -6.01 37.21
CA GLU A 369 -33.65 -5.94 38.26
C GLU A 369 -32.52 -5.02 37.83
N LYS A 370 -32.38 -3.92 38.58
CA LYS A 370 -31.18 -3.09 38.62
C LYS A 370 -30.13 -3.83 39.44
N ASN A 371 -29.10 -4.35 38.80
CA ASN A 371 -27.76 -4.50 39.38
C ASN A 371 -26.87 -3.58 38.54
N LYS A 372 -26.60 -2.37 39.05
CA LYS A 372 -25.41 -1.97 39.80
C LYS A 372 -24.17 -1.99 38.90
N GLU A 373 -23.61 -0.79 38.74
CA GLU A 373 -22.32 -0.50 38.12
C GLU A 373 -21.28 -1.52 38.60
N GLU A 374 -20.88 -2.42 37.70
CA GLU A 374 -19.63 -3.17 37.83
C GLU A 374 -18.65 -2.50 36.87
N ASP A 375 -17.58 -1.93 37.44
CA ASP A 375 -16.52 -1.25 36.71
C ASP A 375 -15.99 -2.11 35.56
N GLU A 376 -16.13 -1.61 34.32
CA GLU A 376 -15.79 -2.32 33.08
C GLU A 376 -14.30 -2.70 33.04
N ALA A 377 -13.99 -3.97 33.28
CA ALA A 377 -12.64 -4.49 33.07
C ALA A 377 -12.37 -4.63 31.55
N TRP A 378 -11.32 -3.98 31.07
CA TRP A 378 -11.01 -3.90 29.63
C TRP A 378 -10.51 -5.25 29.09
N LYS A 379 -11.01 -5.65 27.92
CA LYS A 379 -10.58 -6.85 27.17
C LYS A 379 -10.15 -6.44 25.76
N MET A 380 -9.06 -7.04 25.28
CA MET A 380 -8.57 -6.85 23.92
C MET A 380 -9.61 -7.38 22.92
N SER A 381 -9.84 -6.61 21.85
CA SER A 381 -10.80 -7.01 20.81
C SER A 381 -10.27 -8.21 20.02
N PRO A 382 -11.11 -9.19 19.63
CA PRO A 382 -10.65 -10.31 18.81
C PRO A 382 -10.21 -9.79 17.43
N SER A 383 -8.94 -9.99 17.11
CA SER A 383 -8.38 -9.60 15.80
C SER A 383 -8.91 -10.48 14.68
N VAL A 384 -9.06 -9.91 13.48
CA VAL A 384 -9.37 -10.68 12.27
C VAL A 384 -8.10 -11.31 11.66
N PHE A 385 -6.93 -10.76 11.96
CA PHE A 385 -5.67 -11.12 11.31
C PHE A 385 -4.81 -12.15 12.06
N LEU A 386 -5.03 -12.39 13.36
CA LEU A 386 -4.26 -13.41 14.11
C LEU A 386 -4.35 -14.82 13.51
N PRO A 387 -5.51 -15.33 13.04
CA PRO A 387 -5.57 -16.66 12.43
C PRO A 387 -4.70 -16.78 11.17
N ALA A 388 -4.73 -15.76 10.31
CA ALA A 388 -3.93 -15.74 9.08
C ALA A 388 -2.42 -15.66 9.37
N MET A 389 -2.01 -14.89 10.39
CA MET A 389 -0.62 -14.84 10.82
C MET A 389 -0.15 -16.16 11.45
N LYS A 390 -1.00 -16.81 12.25
CA LYS A 390 -0.70 -18.14 12.83
C LYS A 390 -0.56 -19.20 11.74
N GLU A 391 -1.45 -19.22 10.75
CA GLU A 391 -1.36 -20.11 9.59
C GLU A 391 -0.06 -19.88 8.78
N GLY A 392 0.29 -18.61 8.53
CA GLY A 392 1.55 -18.24 7.89
C GLY A 392 2.78 -18.66 8.69
N ASN A 393 2.71 -18.60 10.02
CA ASN A 393 3.79 -19.05 10.89
C ASN A 393 3.91 -20.58 10.95
N ASN A 394 2.79 -21.30 10.93
CA ASN A 394 2.79 -22.76 10.91
C ASN A 394 3.33 -23.29 9.58
N THR A 395 2.85 -22.77 8.45
CA THR A 395 3.38 -23.12 7.12
C THR A 395 4.88 -22.86 7.01
N TYR A 396 5.38 -21.80 7.62
CA TYR A 396 6.82 -21.58 7.74
C TYR A 396 7.54 -22.66 8.56
N LYS A 397 7.04 -22.99 9.76
CA LYS A 397 7.62 -24.01 10.63
C LYS A 397 7.64 -25.39 9.98
N ASP A 398 6.56 -25.73 9.28
CA ASP A 398 6.35 -27.03 8.67
C ASP A 398 7.22 -27.21 7.41
N ILE A 399 7.29 -26.17 6.55
CA ILE A 399 7.91 -26.30 5.23
C ILE A 399 9.34 -25.76 5.19
N TRP A 400 9.61 -24.60 5.82
CA TRP A 400 10.80 -23.81 5.54
C TRP A 400 11.83 -23.77 6.68
N MET A 401 11.43 -24.04 7.93
CA MET A 401 12.33 -23.91 9.09
C MET A 401 13.54 -24.84 9.03
N ASN A 402 13.33 -26.10 8.61
CA ASN A 402 14.36 -27.15 8.62
C ASN A 402 14.76 -27.61 7.20
N LYS A 403 14.31 -26.93 6.15
CA LYS A 403 14.56 -27.35 4.78
C LYS A 403 15.97 -26.97 4.35
N ASP A 404 16.74 -27.95 3.89
CA ASP A 404 18.06 -27.71 3.33
C ASP A 404 17.95 -27.20 1.88
N GLU A 405 18.42 -25.98 1.65
CA GLU A 405 18.40 -25.30 0.36
C GLU A 405 19.81 -25.10 -0.20
N SER A 406 20.78 -25.89 0.24
CA SER A 406 22.15 -25.84 -0.27
C SER A 406 22.24 -25.97 -1.81
N TRP A 407 21.26 -26.64 -2.44
CA TRP A 407 21.15 -26.79 -3.89
C TRP A 407 20.57 -25.57 -4.63
N ASN A 408 19.85 -24.67 -3.95
CA ASN A 408 19.09 -23.58 -4.58
C ASN A 408 19.74 -22.19 -4.31
N PHE A 409 20.98 -22.01 -4.77
CA PHE A 409 21.70 -20.74 -4.59
C PHE A 409 21.08 -19.59 -5.40
N SER A 410 20.52 -19.89 -6.57
CA SER A 410 19.81 -18.92 -7.43
C SER A 410 18.48 -18.45 -6.85
N GLN A 411 17.91 -19.17 -5.87
CA GLN A 411 16.58 -18.92 -5.33
C GLN A 411 15.48 -19.02 -6.40
N ASP A 412 15.54 -20.07 -7.21
CA ASP A 412 14.48 -20.43 -8.16
C ASP A 412 13.32 -21.10 -7.44
N TYR A 413 12.20 -21.33 -8.13
CA TYR A 413 11.04 -22.00 -7.53
C TYR A 413 11.32 -23.49 -7.26
N ASP A 414 10.65 -24.06 -6.26
CA ASP A 414 10.71 -25.49 -5.99
C ASP A 414 9.59 -26.24 -6.73
N PRO A 415 9.92 -27.11 -7.71
CA PRO A 415 8.93 -27.84 -8.50
C PRO A 415 8.20 -28.91 -7.69
N GLU A 416 8.76 -29.45 -6.61
CA GLU A 416 8.09 -30.49 -5.81
C GLU A 416 6.92 -29.91 -5.03
N LEU A 417 7.10 -28.74 -4.43
CA LEU A 417 6.02 -28.01 -3.75
C LEU A 417 4.88 -27.67 -4.73
N ILE A 418 5.21 -27.29 -5.97
CA ILE A 418 4.20 -27.06 -7.01
C ILE A 418 3.45 -28.35 -7.33
N LYS A 419 4.16 -29.48 -7.47
CA LYS A 419 3.53 -30.76 -7.77
C LYS A 419 2.55 -31.18 -6.68
N GLU A 420 2.92 -31.04 -5.41
CA GLU A 420 2.05 -31.39 -4.28
C GLU A 420 0.77 -30.52 -4.23
N GLU A 421 0.90 -29.21 -4.45
CA GLU A 421 -0.24 -28.29 -4.49
C GLU A 421 -1.15 -28.61 -5.69
N LYS A 422 -0.56 -28.79 -6.88
CA LYS A 422 -1.31 -29.11 -8.10
C LYS A 422 -1.91 -30.50 -8.11
N ARG A 423 -1.33 -31.48 -7.42
CA ARG A 423 -1.95 -32.80 -7.21
C ARG A 423 -3.29 -32.70 -6.49
N LYS A 424 -3.38 -31.89 -5.43
CA LYS A 424 -4.63 -31.67 -4.69
C LYS A 424 -5.69 -30.98 -5.55
N GLU A 425 -5.30 -29.96 -6.32
CA GLU A 425 -6.20 -29.30 -7.28
C GLU A 425 -6.69 -30.30 -8.35
N LEU A 426 -5.77 -31.04 -8.97
CA LEU A 426 -6.06 -32.02 -10.01
C LEU A 426 -6.97 -33.13 -9.48
N GLU A 427 -6.70 -33.65 -8.29
CA GLU A 427 -7.53 -34.65 -7.64
C GLU A 427 -8.96 -34.12 -7.43
N SER A 428 -9.12 -32.86 -7.01
CA SER A 428 -10.45 -32.24 -6.88
C SER A 428 -11.18 -32.10 -8.22
N GLU A 429 -10.47 -31.75 -9.30
CA GLU A 429 -11.03 -31.67 -10.65
C GLU A 429 -11.42 -33.05 -11.21
N ILE A 430 -10.57 -34.06 -11.01
CA ILE A 430 -10.83 -35.46 -11.41
C ILE A 430 -11.98 -36.04 -10.60
N ARG A 431 -12.07 -35.73 -9.29
CA ARG A 431 -13.18 -36.19 -8.43
C ARG A 431 -14.54 -35.79 -8.97
N VAL A 432 -14.72 -34.55 -9.45
CA VAL A 432 -15.99 -34.12 -10.05
C VAL A 432 -16.33 -34.94 -11.30
N GLN A 433 -15.33 -35.25 -12.13
CA GLN A 433 -15.52 -36.08 -13.32
C GLN A 433 -15.83 -37.53 -12.96
N VAL A 434 -15.16 -38.07 -11.95
CA VAL A 434 -15.40 -39.42 -11.43
C VAL A 434 -16.80 -39.52 -10.84
N ASP A 435 -17.23 -38.56 -10.00
CA ASP A 435 -18.57 -38.52 -9.42
C ASP A 435 -19.67 -38.56 -10.50
N GLU A 436 -19.49 -37.82 -11.60
CA GLU A 436 -20.44 -37.83 -12.72
C GLU A 436 -20.48 -39.19 -13.44
N LEU A 437 -19.32 -39.81 -13.66
CA LEU A 437 -19.22 -41.15 -14.24
C LEU A 437 -19.82 -42.23 -13.31
N MET A 438 -19.55 -42.17 -12.01
CA MET A 438 -20.09 -43.13 -11.04
C MET A 438 -21.61 -42.99 -10.88
N ARG A 439 -22.16 -41.77 -10.99
CA ARG A 439 -23.63 -41.56 -11.06
C ARG A 439 -24.25 -42.23 -12.30
N GLN A 440 -23.53 -42.27 -13.43
CA GLN A 440 -23.98 -42.98 -14.63
C GLN A 440 -23.85 -44.50 -14.46
N GLU A 441 -22.73 -44.99 -13.92
CA GLU A 441 -22.54 -46.41 -13.60
C GLU A 441 -23.63 -46.92 -12.65
N LEU A 442 -23.97 -46.18 -11.58
CA LEU A 442 -25.07 -46.52 -10.67
C LEU A 442 -26.43 -46.61 -11.36
N LYS A 443 -26.76 -45.68 -12.28
CA LYS A 443 -28.01 -45.74 -13.05
C LYS A 443 -28.04 -47.00 -13.92
N ASN A 444 -26.92 -47.33 -14.55
CA ASN A 444 -26.81 -48.52 -15.38
C ASN A 444 -26.88 -49.81 -14.55
N LEU A 445 -26.26 -49.85 -13.38
CA LEU A 445 -26.31 -50.98 -12.44
C LEU A 445 -27.72 -51.17 -11.87
N LYS A 446 -28.42 -50.11 -11.49
CA LYS A 446 -29.84 -50.17 -11.07
C LYS A 446 -30.71 -50.73 -12.19
N LEU A 447 -30.56 -50.22 -13.42
CA LEU A 447 -31.26 -50.73 -14.60
C LEU A 447 -30.94 -52.20 -14.92
N ALA A 448 -29.72 -52.66 -14.65
CA ALA A 448 -29.32 -54.06 -14.86
C ALA A 448 -29.93 -54.99 -13.81
N VAL A 449 -29.92 -54.58 -12.54
CA VAL A 449 -30.54 -55.34 -11.43
C VAL A 449 -32.07 -55.38 -11.56
N ASP A 450 -32.69 -54.30 -12.03
CA ASP A 450 -34.13 -54.26 -12.30
C ASP A 450 -34.52 -55.15 -13.49
N ARG A 451 -33.62 -55.38 -14.46
CA ARG A 451 -33.81 -56.34 -15.56
C ARG A 451 -33.69 -57.80 -15.11
N GLU A 452 -32.91 -58.09 -14.06
CA GLU A 452 -32.83 -59.43 -13.46
C GLU A 452 -34.03 -59.74 -12.54
N ARG A 453 -34.79 -58.72 -12.10
CA ARG A 453 -35.86 -58.87 -11.10
C ARG A 453 -37.29 -59.01 -11.65
N GLU A 454 -37.58 -58.87 -12.95
CA GLU A 454 -38.97 -59.04 -13.44
C GLU A 454 -39.12 -59.70 -14.83
N HIS A 455 -40.00 -60.71 -14.91
CA HIS A 455 -40.82 -61.04 -16.09
C HIS A 455 -42.28 -60.55 -15.84
N PRO A 456 -43.09 -60.28 -16.87
CA PRO A 456 -43.43 -58.92 -17.30
C PRO A 456 -44.86 -58.48 -16.91
N GLU A 457 -45.06 -57.19 -16.66
CA GLU A 457 -46.40 -56.58 -16.76
C GLU A 457 -46.45 -55.28 -17.55
N LYS A 458 -47.62 -55.08 -18.16
CA LYS A 458 -47.90 -54.26 -19.34
C LYS A 458 -48.00 -52.76 -19.02
N ALA A 459 -47.36 -52.00 -19.90
CA ALA A 459 -47.81 -50.74 -20.50
C ALA A 459 -48.87 -49.90 -19.74
N ARG A 460 -48.44 -48.76 -19.19
CA ARG A 460 -49.25 -47.53 -19.14
C ARG A 460 -48.45 -46.31 -19.60
N LYS A 461 -48.77 -45.85 -20.82
CA LYS A 461 -48.37 -44.54 -21.35
C LYS A 461 -48.83 -43.42 -20.40
N LYS A 462 -47.90 -42.54 -19.99
CA LYS A 462 -48.22 -41.16 -19.59
C LYS A 462 -47.27 -40.16 -20.27
N LYS A 463 -47.84 -39.57 -21.33
CA LYS A 463 -47.56 -38.29 -22.00
C LYS A 463 -46.38 -37.47 -21.47
N GLU A 464 -45.45 -37.18 -22.39
CA GLU A 464 -44.65 -35.98 -22.41
C GLU A 464 -45.52 -34.74 -22.13
N LYS A 465 -45.19 -34.01 -21.06
CA LYS A 465 -45.54 -32.59 -20.96
C LYS A 465 -44.28 -31.79 -21.25
N LYS A 466 -44.28 -31.12 -22.40
CA LYS A 466 -43.45 -29.93 -22.68
C LYS A 466 -43.61 -28.94 -21.53
N GLY A 467 -42.63 -28.92 -20.63
CA GLY A 467 -42.44 -27.87 -19.64
C GLY A 467 -41.83 -26.64 -20.30
N LYS A 468 -42.62 -25.57 -20.37
CA LYS A 468 -42.20 -24.21 -20.76
C LYS A 468 -40.85 -23.85 -20.14
N LYS A 469 -39.96 -23.24 -20.95
CA LYS A 469 -38.91 -22.31 -20.48
C LYS A 469 -39.56 -21.23 -19.61
N GLY A 470 -39.62 -21.48 -18.30
CA GLY A 470 -39.84 -20.45 -17.30
C GLY A 470 -38.53 -19.72 -17.11
N LYS A 471 -38.38 -18.54 -17.74
CA LYS A 471 -37.37 -17.55 -17.36
C LYS A 471 -37.49 -17.34 -15.84
N LYS A 472 -36.56 -17.89 -15.06
CA LYS A 472 -36.31 -17.46 -13.69
C LYS A 472 -35.86 -16.01 -13.81
N LYS A 473 -36.81 -15.07 -13.68
CA LYS A 473 -36.51 -13.68 -13.34
C LYS A 473 -35.83 -13.75 -11.97
N GLU A 474 -34.51 -13.69 -11.97
CA GLU A 474 -33.78 -13.21 -10.82
C GLU A 474 -34.50 -11.95 -10.33
N LYS A 475 -34.96 -11.99 -9.09
CA LYS A 475 -35.29 -10.77 -8.37
C LYS A 475 -33.98 -10.01 -8.23
N LYS A 476 -33.68 -9.17 -9.24
CA LYS A 476 -32.76 -8.05 -9.08
C LYS A 476 -33.26 -7.30 -7.85
N ALA A 477 -32.53 -7.46 -6.75
CA ALA A 477 -32.50 -6.46 -5.69
C ALA A 477 -32.42 -5.10 -6.39
N LYS A 478 -33.24 -4.13 -5.96
CA LYS A 478 -33.20 -2.75 -6.46
C LYS A 478 -31.79 -2.19 -6.23
N LYS A 479 -30.85 -2.49 -7.13
CA LYS A 479 -29.68 -1.68 -7.40
C LYS A 479 -30.23 -0.39 -8.00
N ASP A 480 -29.80 0.74 -7.47
CA ASP A 480 -30.09 2.06 -8.03
C ASP A 480 -29.94 1.99 -9.56
N LYS A 481 -30.92 2.54 -10.29
CA LYS A 481 -30.85 2.60 -11.76
C LYS A 481 -29.54 3.32 -12.13
N ASP A 482 -28.58 2.59 -12.69
CA ASP A 482 -27.37 3.17 -13.25
C ASP A 482 -27.79 4.15 -14.35
N LEU A 483 -27.62 5.45 -14.09
CA LEU A 483 -28.00 6.52 -15.02
C LEU A 483 -27.09 6.57 -16.27
N THR A 484 -26.09 5.67 -16.36
CA THR A 484 -25.07 5.60 -17.42
C THR A 484 -24.88 4.18 -17.99
N ALA A 485 -25.90 3.32 -17.89
CA ALA A 485 -25.81 1.92 -18.30
C ALA A 485 -25.42 1.73 -19.79
N ASP A 486 -25.75 2.70 -20.65
CA ASP A 486 -25.54 2.61 -22.10
C ASP A 486 -24.18 3.16 -22.59
N ARG A 487 -23.29 3.61 -21.68
CA ARG A 487 -21.98 4.21 -22.03
C ARG A 487 -20.79 3.31 -21.63
N THR A 488 -19.79 3.21 -22.51
CA THR A 488 -18.53 2.49 -22.27
C THR A 488 -17.64 3.23 -21.26
N ILE A 489 -16.81 2.48 -20.52
CA ILE A 489 -15.94 3.03 -19.47
C ILE A 489 -14.89 3.98 -20.06
N GLU A 490 -14.36 3.67 -21.25
CA GLU A 490 -13.39 4.51 -21.95
C GLU A 490 -13.98 5.87 -22.36
N SER A 491 -15.24 5.89 -22.81
CA SER A 491 -15.95 7.14 -23.10
C SER A 491 -16.15 7.98 -21.85
N LEU A 492 -16.54 7.35 -20.73
CA LEU A 492 -16.66 8.04 -19.44
C LEU A 492 -15.30 8.53 -18.94
N TYR A 493 -14.24 7.76 -19.15
CA TYR A 493 -12.88 8.14 -18.77
C TYR A 493 -12.43 9.39 -19.54
N LYS A 494 -12.65 9.41 -20.86
CA LYS A 494 -12.35 10.56 -21.71
C LYS A 494 -13.14 11.80 -21.29
N GLU A 495 -14.46 11.66 -21.09
CA GLU A 495 -15.35 12.74 -20.61
C GLU A 495 -14.85 13.32 -19.26
N LEU A 496 -14.44 12.47 -18.31
CA LEU A 496 -13.94 12.92 -17.01
C LEU A 496 -12.58 13.62 -17.08
N VAL A 497 -11.72 13.25 -18.04
CA VAL A 497 -10.43 13.91 -18.27
C VAL A 497 -10.62 15.26 -18.96
N GLU A 498 -11.46 15.33 -20.00
CA GLU A 498 -11.82 16.57 -20.70
C GLU A 498 -12.46 17.59 -19.75
N GLU A 499 -13.34 17.13 -18.86
CA GLU A 499 -13.94 17.96 -17.82
C GLU A 499 -12.98 18.24 -16.64
N GLY A 500 -11.73 17.77 -16.67
CA GLY A 500 -10.74 18.02 -15.62
C GLY A 500 -11.15 17.48 -14.24
N LEU A 501 -12.05 16.51 -14.19
CA LEU A 501 -12.44 15.80 -12.96
C LEU A 501 -11.43 14.71 -12.61
N LEU A 502 -10.78 14.12 -13.61
CA LEU A 502 -9.63 13.23 -13.43
C LEU A 502 -8.35 14.00 -13.77
N ILE A 503 -7.44 14.11 -12.80
CA ILE A 503 -6.22 14.91 -12.91
C ILE A 503 -5.00 13.99 -12.80
N ARG A 504 -3.95 14.30 -13.57
CA ARG A 504 -2.63 13.67 -13.41
C ARG A 504 -2.06 14.03 -12.03
N ALA A 505 -1.83 13.03 -11.19
CA ALA A 505 -1.18 13.25 -9.90
C ALA A 505 0.28 13.74 -10.10
N LEU A 506 0.71 14.69 -9.27
CA LEU A 506 2.11 15.11 -9.22
C LEU A 506 2.95 13.97 -8.64
N LYS A 507 4.06 13.62 -9.29
CA LYS A 507 4.99 12.58 -8.82
C LYS A 507 5.78 13.13 -7.62
N VAL A 508 5.30 12.84 -6.41
CA VAL A 508 5.92 13.24 -5.14
C VAL A 508 5.91 12.04 -4.20
N ASN A 509 7.05 11.73 -3.58
CA ASN A 509 7.12 10.62 -2.63
C ASN A 509 6.75 11.09 -1.22
N LEU A 510 6.26 10.19 -0.38
CA LEU A 510 5.96 10.54 1.01
C LEU A 510 7.24 10.86 1.81
N SER A 511 8.36 10.26 1.44
CA SER A 511 9.68 10.54 2.01
C SER A 511 10.14 11.98 1.79
N ASP A 512 9.58 12.69 0.81
CA ASP A 512 9.82 14.12 0.58
C ASP A 512 9.08 15.03 1.58
N TYR A 513 8.13 14.47 2.32
CA TYR A 513 7.51 15.17 3.45
C TYR A 513 8.38 15.03 4.70
N ILE A 514 9.21 16.05 4.89
CA ILE A 514 10.26 16.09 5.92
C ILE A 514 9.65 16.48 7.26
N GLY A 515 9.93 15.67 8.29
CA GLY A 515 9.46 15.88 9.66
C GLY A 515 10.26 15.04 10.65
N GLU A 516 10.49 15.60 11.84
CA GLU A 516 11.24 14.96 12.93
C GLU A 516 10.32 14.65 14.11
N TYR A 517 10.57 13.55 14.81
CA TYR A 517 9.78 13.13 15.97
C TYR A 517 9.84 14.12 17.16
N SER A 518 8.75 14.24 17.92
CA SER A 518 8.70 15.08 19.12
C SER A 518 9.06 14.28 20.37
N TYR A 519 10.22 14.58 20.97
CA TYR A 519 10.77 13.87 22.13
C TYR A 519 10.18 14.30 23.49
N LEU A 520 9.36 15.35 23.51
CA LEU A 520 8.78 15.91 24.73
C LEU A 520 7.29 15.56 24.88
N GLY A 521 6.76 14.70 24.02
CA GLY A 521 5.32 14.45 23.93
C GLY A 521 4.74 13.84 25.21
N THR A 522 5.37 12.80 25.77
CA THR A 522 4.92 12.15 27.01
C THR A 522 5.02 13.09 28.21
N THR A 523 6.14 13.79 28.33
CA THR A 523 6.40 14.73 29.45
C THR A 523 5.38 15.87 29.48
N LEU A 524 5.01 16.41 28.31
CA LEU A 524 4.00 17.46 28.22
C LEU A 524 2.60 16.94 28.62
N ARG A 525 2.26 15.71 28.22
CA ARG A 525 1.00 15.07 28.63
C ARG A 525 0.93 14.82 30.13
N GLN A 526 2.04 14.45 30.78
CA GLN A 526 2.09 14.31 32.25
C GLN A 526 1.79 15.64 32.96
N VAL A 527 2.18 16.77 32.38
CA VAL A 527 1.88 18.12 32.88
C VAL A 527 0.49 18.61 32.44
N SER A 528 -0.35 17.74 31.86
CA SER A 528 -1.69 18.07 31.33
C SER A 528 -1.70 19.12 30.21
N ILE A 529 -0.56 19.35 29.55
CA ILE A 529 -0.46 20.19 28.36
C ILE A 529 -0.54 19.26 27.15
N GLU A 530 -1.48 19.52 26.24
CA GLU A 530 -1.54 18.75 25.01
C GLU A 530 -0.48 19.26 24.01
N PRO A 531 0.56 18.45 23.71
CA PRO A 531 1.52 18.82 22.70
C PRO A 531 0.85 18.85 21.32
N MET A 532 1.25 19.82 20.51
CA MET A 532 0.91 19.81 19.09
C MET A 532 1.54 18.58 18.44
N PRO A 533 0.85 17.96 17.47
CA PRO A 533 1.38 16.80 16.77
C PRO A 533 2.69 17.15 16.06
N SER A 534 3.52 16.15 15.77
CA SER A 534 4.66 16.31 14.88
C SER A 534 4.27 16.05 13.42
N LEU A 535 5.06 16.60 12.49
CA LEU A 535 4.98 16.26 11.07
C LEU A 535 5.26 14.78 10.80
N LEU A 536 6.11 14.13 11.60
CA LEU A 536 6.35 12.69 11.47
C LEU A 536 5.08 11.90 11.81
N ASP A 537 4.36 12.30 12.86
CA ASP A 537 3.12 11.63 13.26
C ASP A 537 2.07 11.78 12.15
N VAL A 538 1.98 12.97 11.53
CA VAL A 538 1.12 13.19 10.35
C VAL A 538 1.50 12.25 9.22
N ARG A 539 2.79 12.07 8.94
CA ARG A 539 3.28 11.14 7.91
C ARG A 539 2.85 9.70 8.22
N GLN A 540 3.06 9.24 9.45
CA GLN A 540 2.67 7.91 9.89
C GLN A 540 1.16 7.70 9.79
N LEU A 541 0.33 8.65 10.22
CA LEU A 541 -1.13 8.55 10.13
C LEU A 541 -1.61 8.47 8.67
N ILE A 542 -0.94 9.19 7.76
CA ILE A 542 -1.24 9.12 6.32
C ILE A 542 -0.86 7.74 5.75
N THR A 543 0.27 7.18 6.17
CA THR A 543 0.65 5.82 5.79
C THR A 543 -0.39 4.80 6.26
N LEU A 544 -0.80 4.88 7.54
CA LEU A 544 -1.73 3.96 8.18
C LEU A 544 -3.15 4.06 7.60
N TYR A 545 -3.71 5.26 7.49
CA TYR A 545 -5.11 5.45 7.10
C TYR A 545 -5.31 5.63 5.59
N GLY A 546 -4.28 6.11 4.88
CA GLY A 546 -4.36 6.40 3.44
C GLY A 546 -3.71 5.32 2.59
N ILE A 547 -2.42 5.06 2.80
CA ILE A 547 -1.60 4.27 1.87
C ILE A 547 -1.82 2.77 2.05
N TRP A 548 -1.77 2.27 3.28
CA TRP A 548 -1.90 0.84 3.57
C TRP A 548 -3.23 0.23 3.09
N PRO A 549 -4.40 0.85 3.37
CA PRO A 549 -5.68 0.31 2.88
C PRO A 549 -5.80 0.39 1.35
N LEU A 550 -5.23 1.40 0.70
CA LEU A 550 -5.26 1.50 -0.76
C LEU A 550 -4.30 0.51 -1.45
N GLY A 551 -3.18 0.20 -0.81
CA GLY A 551 -2.16 -0.70 -1.33
C GLY A 551 -2.61 -2.15 -1.38
N SER A 552 -3.05 -2.70 -0.25
CA SER A 552 -3.44 -4.11 -0.11
C SER A 552 -4.95 -4.30 0.00
N ALA A 553 -5.52 -5.13 -0.90
CA ALA A 553 -6.94 -5.45 -0.89
C ALA A 553 -7.36 -6.24 0.36
N ALA A 554 -6.52 -7.18 0.81
CA ALA A 554 -6.81 -8.02 1.96
C ALA A 554 -6.93 -7.20 3.26
N VAL A 555 -6.11 -6.15 3.40
CA VAL A 555 -6.17 -5.24 4.54
C VAL A 555 -7.37 -4.31 4.46
N HIS A 556 -7.68 -3.78 3.27
CA HIS A 556 -8.85 -2.91 3.09
C HIS A 556 -10.18 -3.57 3.46
N GLU A 557 -10.34 -4.85 3.12
CA GLU A 557 -11.58 -5.59 3.37
C GLU A 557 -11.76 -5.99 4.85
N LYS A 558 -10.65 -6.31 5.54
CA LYS A 558 -10.66 -6.92 6.87
C LYS A 558 -10.36 -5.96 8.02
N ALA A 559 -9.58 -4.90 7.76
CA ALA A 559 -9.21 -3.90 8.76
C ALA A 559 -10.36 -2.90 8.99
N PRO A 560 -10.32 -2.11 10.09
CA PRO A 560 -11.26 -1.00 10.27
C PRO A 560 -11.26 -0.06 9.06
N LEU A 561 -12.38 -0.07 8.32
CA LEU A 561 -12.50 0.56 7.02
C LEU A 561 -12.51 2.09 7.13
N VAL A 562 -11.39 2.72 6.76
CA VAL A 562 -11.29 4.18 6.61
C VAL A 562 -11.73 4.57 5.20
N LYS A 563 -12.93 5.13 5.08
CA LYS A 563 -13.50 5.59 3.79
C LYS A 563 -13.14 7.04 3.48
N SER A 564 -12.88 7.84 4.51
CA SER A 564 -12.70 9.27 4.37
C SER A 564 -11.71 9.86 5.37
N LEU A 565 -10.81 10.68 4.84
CA LEU A 565 -9.76 11.37 5.55
C LEU A 565 -9.90 12.89 5.35
N LEU A 566 -9.69 13.66 6.41
CA LEU A 566 -9.65 15.11 6.34
C LEU A 566 -8.30 15.63 6.85
N LEU A 567 -7.63 16.42 6.02
CA LEU A 567 -6.41 17.13 6.37
C LEU A 567 -6.74 18.60 6.69
N VAL A 568 -6.56 18.98 7.95
CA VAL A 568 -6.84 20.32 8.48
C VAL A 568 -5.53 21.00 8.81
N GLY A 569 -5.36 22.30 8.52
CA GLY A 569 -4.18 23.03 8.98
C GLY A 569 -4.05 24.39 8.30
N PRO A 570 -3.02 25.18 8.63
CA PRO A 570 -2.78 26.47 7.98
C PRO A 570 -2.39 26.30 6.51
N SER A 571 -2.30 27.42 5.79
CA SER A 571 -1.86 27.40 4.39
C SER A 571 -0.35 27.14 4.31
N GLY A 572 0.10 26.42 3.27
CA GLY A 572 1.53 26.18 3.05
C GLY A 572 2.14 24.98 3.80
N VAL A 573 1.38 24.21 4.57
CA VAL A 573 1.90 23.02 5.29
C VAL A 573 1.97 21.73 4.45
N GLY A 574 1.80 21.81 3.13
CA GLY A 574 1.93 20.64 2.25
C GLY A 574 0.70 19.71 2.19
N LYS A 575 -0.49 20.11 2.65
CA LYS A 575 -1.73 19.29 2.55
C LYS A 575 -2.00 18.75 1.13
N LYS A 576 -1.84 19.60 0.10
CA LYS A 576 -1.99 19.18 -1.30
C LYS A 576 -0.91 18.19 -1.72
N MET A 577 0.33 18.41 -1.26
CA MET A 577 1.46 17.51 -1.51
C MET A 577 1.19 16.11 -0.94
N LEU A 578 0.64 16.03 0.27
CA LEU A 578 0.28 14.76 0.92
C LEU A 578 -0.77 13.97 0.14
N VAL A 579 -1.78 14.62 -0.46
CA VAL A 579 -2.76 13.95 -1.33
C VAL A 579 -2.10 13.35 -2.57
N HIS A 580 -1.22 14.12 -3.22
CA HIS A 580 -0.47 13.63 -4.37
C HIS A 580 0.53 12.52 -4.00
N ALA A 581 1.12 12.58 -2.81
CA ALA A 581 1.98 11.53 -2.28
C ALA A 581 1.21 10.23 -2.08
N ILE A 582 0.02 10.25 -1.48
CA ILE A 582 -0.84 9.07 -1.36
C ILE A 582 -1.09 8.44 -2.74
N CYS A 583 -1.38 9.26 -3.76
CA CYS A 583 -1.63 8.76 -5.12
C CYS A 583 -0.36 8.15 -5.75
N THR A 584 0.79 8.78 -5.53
CA THR A 584 2.08 8.32 -6.08
C THR A 584 2.50 6.99 -5.46
N GLU A 585 2.39 6.85 -4.14
CA GLU A 585 2.80 5.65 -3.39
C GLU A 585 1.87 4.45 -3.61
N THR A 586 0.60 4.71 -3.91
CA THR A 586 -0.41 3.66 -4.14
C THR A 586 -0.67 3.35 -5.62
N GLY A 587 -0.17 4.20 -6.52
CA GLY A 587 -0.50 4.16 -7.95
C GLY A 587 -1.97 4.44 -8.23
N ALA A 588 -2.64 5.22 -7.38
CA ALA A 588 -4.07 5.47 -7.46
C ALA A 588 -4.45 6.63 -8.41
N ASN A 589 -5.63 6.53 -9.01
CA ASN A 589 -6.19 7.62 -9.80
C ASN A 589 -6.64 8.78 -8.91
N LEU A 590 -6.41 10.02 -9.34
CA LEU A 590 -6.80 11.22 -8.61
C LEU A 590 -8.00 11.89 -9.26
N PHE A 591 -9.13 11.88 -8.56
CA PHE A 591 -10.35 12.60 -8.94
C PHE A 591 -10.47 13.90 -8.15
N ASN A 592 -10.62 15.04 -8.81
CA ASN A 592 -10.77 16.34 -8.17
C ASN A 592 -12.24 16.82 -8.20
N LEU A 593 -12.90 16.71 -7.05
CA LEU A 593 -14.28 17.15 -6.81
C LEU A 593 -14.36 18.47 -6.02
N SER A 594 -13.36 19.35 -6.17
CA SER A 594 -13.35 20.65 -5.51
C SER A 594 -14.52 21.53 -5.94
N SER A 595 -15.06 22.34 -5.03
CA SER A 595 -16.20 23.22 -5.32
C SER A 595 -15.92 24.17 -6.49
N SER A 596 -14.68 24.66 -6.62
CA SER A 596 -14.25 25.49 -7.75
C SER A 596 -14.26 24.75 -9.08
N ASN A 597 -13.97 23.46 -9.09
CA ASN A 597 -13.91 22.65 -10.32
C ASN A 597 -15.31 22.26 -10.80
N ILE A 598 -16.26 22.10 -9.88
CA ILE A 598 -17.65 21.69 -10.17
C ILE A 598 -18.52 22.90 -10.53
N ALA A 599 -18.11 24.12 -10.21
CA ALA A 599 -18.84 25.32 -10.53
C ALA A 599 -19.08 25.43 -12.05
N GLY A 600 -20.33 25.59 -12.46
CA GLY A 600 -20.73 25.68 -13.87
C GLY A 600 -20.83 24.34 -14.63
N LYS A 601 -20.23 23.26 -14.14
CA LYS A 601 -20.28 21.93 -14.79
C LYS A 601 -21.58 21.18 -14.45
N TYR A 602 -22.14 20.50 -15.46
CA TYR A 602 -23.38 19.71 -15.39
C TYR A 602 -24.52 20.42 -14.64
N PRO A 603 -25.15 21.49 -15.16
CA PRO A 603 -26.21 22.22 -14.46
C PRO A 603 -27.44 21.34 -14.11
N GLY A 604 -28.07 21.60 -12.96
CA GLY A 604 -29.27 20.87 -12.49
C GLY A 604 -29.02 19.72 -11.49
N LYS A 605 -30.06 19.32 -10.74
CA LYS A 605 -29.94 18.27 -9.68
C LYS A 605 -29.59 16.89 -10.25
N ASN A 606 -30.13 16.57 -11.43
CA ASN A 606 -29.88 15.29 -12.10
C ASN A 606 -28.47 15.23 -12.70
N GLY A 607 -27.97 16.34 -13.26
CA GLY A 607 -26.62 16.41 -13.85
C GLY A 607 -25.51 16.13 -12.83
N LEU A 608 -25.60 16.70 -11.62
CA LEU A 608 -24.65 16.42 -10.54
C LEU A 608 -24.69 14.95 -10.08
N GLN A 609 -25.89 14.36 -9.98
CA GLN A 609 -26.01 12.93 -9.67
C GLN A 609 -25.39 12.06 -10.75
N MET A 610 -25.58 12.40 -12.03
CA MET A 610 -24.96 11.68 -13.15
C MET A 610 -23.44 11.80 -13.11
N MET A 611 -22.90 13.00 -12.90
CA MET A 611 -21.45 13.24 -12.77
C MET A 611 -20.86 12.42 -11.61
N LEU A 612 -21.43 12.51 -10.40
CA LEU A 612 -20.97 11.73 -9.25
C LEU A 612 -21.07 10.23 -9.53
N HIS A 613 -22.16 9.78 -10.14
CA HIS A 613 -22.32 8.38 -10.50
C HIS A 613 -21.26 7.93 -11.51
N ALA A 614 -20.95 8.74 -12.53
CA ALA A 614 -19.89 8.46 -13.50
C ALA A 614 -18.51 8.39 -12.84
N VAL A 615 -18.16 9.38 -12.00
CA VAL A 615 -16.89 9.42 -11.25
C VAL A 615 -16.72 8.17 -10.40
N PHE A 616 -17.73 7.82 -9.58
CA PHE A 616 -17.64 6.64 -8.72
C PHE A 616 -17.72 5.32 -9.50
N LYS A 617 -18.39 5.28 -10.66
CA LYS A 617 -18.37 4.11 -11.56
C LYS A 617 -16.97 3.87 -12.12
N VAL A 618 -16.31 4.93 -12.59
CA VAL A 618 -14.92 4.86 -13.09
C VAL A 618 -13.94 4.54 -11.96
N ALA A 619 -14.08 5.19 -10.79
CA ALA A 619 -13.23 4.93 -9.62
C ALA A 619 -13.33 3.49 -9.11
N ARG A 620 -14.51 2.87 -9.20
CA ARG A 620 -14.71 1.45 -8.83
C ARG A 620 -14.07 0.47 -9.80
N GLN A 621 -14.02 0.81 -11.09
CA GLN A 621 -13.42 -0.04 -12.12
C GLN A 621 -11.89 0.12 -12.15
N LEU A 622 -11.40 1.34 -11.92
CA LEU A 622 -9.97 1.67 -11.98
C LEU A 622 -9.37 1.82 -10.58
N GLN A 623 -9.62 0.83 -9.71
CA GLN A 623 -9.04 0.82 -8.35
C GLN A 623 -7.53 0.54 -8.38
N PRO A 624 -6.75 1.11 -7.43
CA PRO A 624 -7.16 2.02 -6.35
C PRO A 624 -7.45 3.45 -6.85
N SER A 625 -8.32 4.19 -6.17
CA SER A 625 -8.71 5.55 -6.55
C SER A 625 -8.86 6.48 -5.34
N VAL A 626 -8.39 7.72 -5.48
CA VAL A 626 -8.47 8.78 -4.47
C VAL A 626 -9.36 9.90 -4.99
N VAL A 627 -10.39 10.25 -4.22
CA VAL A 627 -11.29 11.37 -4.51
C VAL A 627 -10.91 12.54 -3.62
N TRP A 628 -10.30 13.55 -4.22
CA TRP A 628 -9.83 14.75 -3.55
C TRP A 628 -10.85 15.88 -3.63
N ILE A 629 -11.13 16.49 -2.48
CA ILE A 629 -11.96 17.69 -2.36
C ILE A 629 -11.08 18.79 -1.72
N GLU A 630 -10.69 19.79 -2.51
CA GLU A 630 -9.99 20.98 -2.03
C GLU A 630 -10.96 21.98 -1.41
N ASP A 631 -10.48 22.70 -0.39
CA ASP A 631 -11.21 23.71 0.38
C ASP A 631 -12.60 23.21 0.78
N THR A 632 -12.65 22.08 1.49
CA THR A 632 -13.90 21.41 1.88
C THR A 632 -14.82 22.32 2.70
N GLU A 633 -14.29 23.34 3.37
CA GLU A 633 -15.05 24.40 4.02
C GLU A 633 -16.10 25.02 3.09
N LYS A 634 -15.78 25.18 1.80
CA LYS A 634 -16.69 25.75 0.80
C LYS A 634 -17.94 24.90 0.64
N THR A 635 -17.75 23.59 0.58
CA THR A 635 -18.85 22.63 0.46
C THR A 635 -19.78 22.65 1.68
N PHE A 636 -19.24 22.99 2.87
CA PHE A 636 -19.95 22.89 4.14
C PHE A 636 -20.16 24.24 4.85
N TYR A 637 -20.12 25.38 4.15
CA TYR A 637 -20.28 26.71 4.74
C TYR A 637 -21.47 26.85 5.69
N LYS A 638 -21.25 27.43 6.88
CA LYS A 638 -22.31 27.89 7.79
C LYS A 638 -23.14 28.99 7.08
N ARG A 639 -22.47 30.05 6.64
CA ARG A 639 -23.03 31.15 5.83
C ARG A 639 -22.20 31.29 4.55
N VAL A 640 -22.86 31.34 3.39
CA VAL A 640 -22.15 31.45 2.10
C VAL A 640 -21.79 32.92 1.87
N PRO A 641 -20.50 33.27 1.72
CA PRO A 641 -20.09 34.64 1.37
C PRO A 641 -20.78 35.10 0.08
N SER A 642 -21.21 36.36 0.00
CA SER A 642 -21.96 36.86 -1.17
C SER A 642 -21.18 36.76 -2.48
N ALA A 643 -19.85 36.87 -2.44
CA ALA A 643 -18.96 36.71 -3.60
C ALA A 643 -18.94 35.28 -4.17
N GLU A 644 -19.20 34.26 -3.34
CA GLU A 644 -19.11 32.85 -3.74
C GLU A 644 -20.48 32.19 -3.98
N LYS A 645 -21.57 32.97 -3.87
CA LYS A 645 -22.94 32.47 -4.10
C LYS A 645 -23.15 31.98 -5.54
N MET A 646 -22.49 32.61 -6.53
CA MET A 646 -22.58 32.21 -7.94
C MET A 646 -22.04 30.79 -8.19
N ASN A 647 -21.15 30.28 -7.34
CA ASN A 647 -20.50 28.97 -7.51
C ASN A 647 -21.29 27.81 -6.89
N GLU A 648 -22.51 28.04 -6.37
CA GLU A 648 -23.36 27.05 -5.68
C GLU A 648 -22.59 26.04 -4.78
N PRO A 649 -21.76 26.50 -3.84
CA PRO A 649 -20.77 25.62 -3.20
C PRO A 649 -21.39 24.49 -2.34
N LYS A 650 -22.64 24.65 -1.87
CA LYS A 650 -23.37 23.66 -1.05
C LYS A 650 -23.90 22.44 -1.83
N ARG A 651 -23.70 22.36 -3.14
CA ARG A 651 -24.32 21.34 -4.02
C ARG A 651 -23.95 19.90 -3.65
N LEU A 652 -22.71 19.66 -3.22
CA LEU A 652 -22.20 18.32 -2.85
C LEU A 652 -22.63 17.85 -1.45
N LYS A 653 -23.01 18.78 -0.54
CA LYS A 653 -23.26 18.51 0.88
C LYS A 653 -24.24 17.35 1.12
N LYS A 654 -25.30 17.25 0.31
CA LYS A 654 -26.34 16.22 0.47
C LYS A 654 -25.98 14.85 -0.14
N HIS A 655 -25.01 14.81 -1.05
CA HIS A 655 -24.66 13.61 -1.82
C HIS A 655 -23.49 12.84 -1.19
N LEU A 656 -22.49 13.53 -0.61
CA LEU A 656 -21.31 12.89 -0.01
C LEU A 656 -21.66 11.85 1.08
N PRO A 657 -22.55 12.14 2.07
CA PRO A 657 -22.93 11.13 3.06
C PRO A 657 -23.65 9.91 2.48
N LYS A 658 -24.39 10.09 1.36
CA LYS A 658 -25.07 8.97 0.69
C LYS A 658 -24.04 8.08 -0.01
N ILE A 659 -23.06 8.69 -0.66
CA ILE A 659 -21.99 7.97 -1.35
C ILE A 659 -21.14 7.15 -0.37
N LEU A 660 -20.77 7.72 0.78
CA LEU A 660 -20.02 6.99 1.82
C LEU A 660 -20.74 5.73 2.34
N LYS A 661 -22.08 5.75 2.35
CA LYS A 661 -22.90 4.57 2.68
C LYS A 661 -22.97 3.55 1.55
N LEU A 662 -22.83 3.99 0.30
CA LEU A 662 -22.83 3.13 -0.88
C LEU A 662 -21.49 2.43 -1.14
N LEU A 663 -20.38 2.96 -0.61
CA LEU A 663 -19.06 2.34 -0.71
C LEU A 663 -19.00 1.07 0.14
N LYS A 664 -18.68 -0.05 -0.51
CA LYS A 664 -18.49 -1.35 0.14
C LYS A 664 -17.05 -1.52 0.65
N PRO A 665 -16.79 -2.47 1.57
CA PRO A 665 -15.41 -2.84 1.97
C PRO A 665 -14.56 -3.34 0.79
N GLU A 666 -15.18 -3.89 -0.26
CA GLU A 666 -14.53 -4.32 -1.50
C GLU A 666 -14.03 -3.13 -2.35
N ASP A 667 -14.59 -1.92 -2.17
CA ASP A 667 -14.27 -0.75 -2.99
C ASP A 667 -13.03 -0.01 -2.42
N ARG A 668 -11.85 -0.14 -3.04
CA ARG A 668 -10.62 0.61 -2.66
C ARG A 668 -10.65 2.07 -3.14
N ILE A 669 -11.54 2.84 -2.52
CA ILE A 669 -11.75 4.26 -2.80
C ILE A 669 -11.62 5.06 -1.51
N LEU A 670 -10.71 6.03 -1.50
CA LEU A 670 -10.50 6.93 -0.36
C LEU A 670 -10.95 8.35 -0.72
N ILE A 671 -11.82 8.94 0.10
CA ILE A 671 -12.20 10.36 -0.03
C ILE A 671 -11.30 11.21 0.85
N VAL A 672 -10.49 12.07 0.25
CA VAL A 672 -9.57 12.96 0.99
C VAL A 672 -10.02 14.41 0.86
N GLY A 673 -10.35 15.01 2.00
CA GLY A 673 -10.67 16.42 2.12
C GLY A 673 -9.46 17.23 2.57
N THR A 674 -9.27 18.43 2.03
CA THR A 674 -8.30 19.40 2.54
C THR A 674 -9.00 20.70 2.91
N THR A 675 -8.67 21.27 4.07
CA THR A 675 -9.28 22.53 4.52
C THR A 675 -8.25 23.47 5.12
N ARG A 676 -8.38 24.77 4.83
CA ARG A 676 -7.53 25.84 5.40
C ARG A 676 -8.25 26.58 6.51
N ARG A 677 -9.58 26.71 6.40
CA ARG A 677 -10.43 27.40 7.39
C ARG A 677 -11.57 26.50 7.85
N PRO A 678 -11.31 25.57 8.78
CA PRO A 678 -12.34 24.65 9.23
C PRO A 678 -13.46 25.33 10.05
N PHE A 679 -13.22 26.54 10.57
CA PHE A 679 -14.17 27.31 11.40
C PHE A 679 -15.41 27.79 10.65
N ASP A 680 -15.27 28.03 9.34
CA ASP A 680 -16.34 28.50 8.45
C ASP A 680 -17.32 27.38 8.09
N ALA A 681 -16.91 26.13 8.31
CA ALA A 681 -17.68 24.93 8.00
C ALA A 681 -18.62 24.51 9.14
N GLU A 682 -19.76 23.91 8.80
CA GLU A 682 -20.67 23.32 9.77
C GLU A 682 -20.12 21.98 10.29
N LEU A 683 -19.58 21.99 11.51
CA LEU A 683 -18.89 20.88 12.16
C LEU A 683 -19.65 19.55 12.12
N GLN A 684 -20.97 19.56 12.39
CA GLN A 684 -21.80 18.35 12.42
C GLN A 684 -21.88 17.65 11.05
N SER A 685 -21.99 18.43 9.98
CA SER A 685 -22.01 17.89 8.61
C SER A 685 -20.62 17.41 8.19
N PHE A 686 -19.59 18.10 8.67
CA PHE A 686 -18.18 17.83 8.37
C PHE A 686 -17.71 16.50 8.97
N CYS A 687 -17.94 16.29 10.27
CA CYS A 687 -17.56 15.07 10.99
C CYS A 687 -18.42 13.86 10.63
N LYS A 688 -19.59 14.05 10.00
CA LYS A 688 -20.39 12.95 9.45
C LYS A 688 -19.82 12.39 8.15
N VAL A 689 -19.08 13.22 7.41
CA VAL A 689 -18.49 12.84 6.11
C VAL A 689 -17.10 12.30 6.32
N TYR A 690 -16.28 12.95 7.14
CA TYR A 690 -14.89 12.56 7.39
C TYR A 690 -14.79 11.73 8.66
N GLN A 691 -14.40 10.46 8.52
CA GLN A 691 -14.26 9.54 9.65
C GLN A 691 -12.98 9.82 10.46
N LYS A 692 -11.89 10.12 9.78
CA LYS A 692 -10.59 10.45 10.38
C LYS A 692 -10.21 11.90 10.08
N ILE A 693 -9.81 12.64 11.11
CA ILE A 693 -9.51 14.08 11.03
C ILE A 693 -8.10 14.31 11.53
N ILE A 694 -7.18 14.56 10.61
CA ILE A 694 -5.77 14.80 10.91
C ILE A 694 -5.51 16.30 10.92
N LEU A 695 -5.07 16.81 12.07
CA LEU A 695 -4.55 18.17 12.21
C LEU A 695 -3.08 18.19 11.77
N VAL A 696 -2.79 18.92 10.71
CA VAL A 696 -1.45 19.19 10.20
C VAL A 696 -0.94 20.50 10.81
N PRO A 697 0.05 20.43 11.71
CA PRO A 697 0.60 21.58 12.41
C PRO A 697 1.62 22.31 11.56
N ARG A 698 2.08 23.46 12.05
CA ARG A 698 3.31 24.10 11.55
C ARG A 698 4.54 23.28 11.95
N PRO A 699 5.67 23.36 11.23
CA PRO A 699 6.87 22.60 11.57
C PRO A 699 7.46 23.04 12.90
N ASP A 700 7.79 22.08 13.77
CA ASP A 700 8.56 22.30 15.01
C ASP A 700 10.00 22.74 14.72
N TYR A 701 10.70 23.25 15.73
CA TYR A 701 12.11 23.66 15.59
C TYR A 701 13.00 22.55 15.01
N ALA A 702 12.88 21.32 15.52
CA ALA A 702 13.63 20.16 15.03
C ALA A 702 13.30 19.87 13.55
N SER A 703 12.01 19.85 13.20
CA SER A 703 11.55 19.66 11.83
C SER A 703 12.05 20.77 10.90
N ARG A 704 12.01 22.05 11.32
CA ARG A 704 12.52 23.19 10.54
C ARG A 704 14.02 23.09 10.28
N TYR A 705 14.79 22.67 11.28
CA TYR A 705 16.24 22.49 11.13
C TYR A 705 16.57 21.47 10.03
N VAL A 706 15.92 20.30 10.08
CA VAL A 706 16.09 19.24 9.06
C VAL A 706 15.59 19.72 7.70
N LEU A 707 14.44 20.41 7.67
CA LEU A 707 13.83 20.93 6.46
C LEU A 707 14.75 21.94 5.75
N TRP A 708 15.31 22.92 6.47
CA TRP A 708 16.27 23.86 5.91
C TRP A 708 17.50 23.15 5.35
N LYS A 709 18.06 22.19 6.11
CA LYS A 709 19.22 21.41 5.69
C LYS A 709 18.97 20.68 4.37
N GLN A 710 17.92 19.87 4.32
CA GLN A 710 17.63 19.00 3.17
C GLN A 710 17.14 19.78 1.94
N ILE A 711 16.34 20.84 2.10
CA ILE A 711 15.86 21.64 0.94
C ILE A 711 17.02 22.41 0.32
N ILE A 712 17.96 22.94 1.11
CA ILE A 712 19.14 23.62 0.58
C ILE A 712 20.01 22.64 -0.20
N GLU A 713 20.29 21.46 0.36
CA GLU A 713 21.07 20.40 -0.31
C GLU A 713 20.41 19.95 -1.61
N ARG A 714 19.09 19.71 -1.61
CA ARG A 714 18.33 19.28 -2.82
C ARG A 714 18.35 20.32 -3.95
N ASN A 715 18.43 21.60 -3.61
CA ASN A 715 18.48 22.69 -4.60
C ASN A 715 19.92 23.08 -4.98
N GLY A 716 20.92 22.23 -4.68
CA GLY A 716 22.32 22.43 -5.08
C GLY A 716 23.10 23.38 -4.17
N GLY A 717 22.58 23.69 -2.99
CA GLY A 717 23.27 24.51 -2.00
C GLY A 717 24.22 23.69 -1.14
N VAL A 718 25.51 24.06 -1.13
CA VAL A 718 26.51 23.54 -0.19
C VAL A 718 26.36 24.18 1.20
N LEU A 719 26.25 23.33 2.23
CA LEU A 719 26.25 23.77 3.62
C LEU A 719 27.68 24.02 4.09
N THR A 720 28.05 25.28 4.24
CA THR A 720 29.34 25.70 4.81
C THR A 720 29.16 26.10 6.28
N SER A 721 30.24 26.11 7.07
CA SER A 721 30.23 26.62 8.46
C SER A 721 29.70 28.06 8.59
N ALA A 722 29.77 28.85 7.53
CA ALA A 722 29.19 30.20 7.45
C ALA A 722 27.65 30.23 7.50
N LEU A 723 26.98 29.13 7.14
CA LEU A 723 25.53 29.03 7.17
C LEU A 723 25.06 28.36 8.47
N ASN A 724 24.67 29.18 9.44
CA ASN A 724 24.10 28.66 10.68
C ASN A 724 22.61 28.32 10.53
N VAL A 725 22.33 27.06 10.19
CA VAL A 725 20.97 26.54 10.02
C VAL A 725 20.17 26.54 11.33
N SER A 726 20.83 26.40 12.48
CA SER A 726 20.15 26.47 13.79
C SER A 726 19.58 27.87 14.04
N CYS A 727 20.36 28.92 13.77
CA CYS A 727 19.87 30.30 13.87
C CYS A 727 18.70 30.55 12.92
N LEU A 728 18.78 30.09 11.67
CA LEU A 728 17.68 30.16 10.72
C LEU A 728 16.42 29.49 11.28
N ALA A 729 16.52 28.26 11.77
CA ALA A 729 15.36 27.53 12.31
C ALA A 729 14.72 28.22 13.54
N LYS A 730 15.50 28.96 14.35
CA LYS A 730 14.99 29.78 15.47
C LYS A 730 14.25 31.03 14.98
N VAL A 731 14.84 31.77 14.03
CA VAL A 731 14.26 33.00 13.48
C VAL A 731 12.98 32.69 12.69
N THR A 732 12.92 31.53 12.04
CA THR A 732 11.77 31.13 11.23
C THR A 732 10.67 30.45 12.04
N ASP A 733 10.48 30.84 13.31
CA ASP A 733 9.34 30.39 14.08
C ASP A 733 8.03 30.98 13.53
N GLY A 734 6.98 30.15 13.43
CA GLY A 734 5.70 30.53 12.81
C GLY A 734 5.64 30.38 11.27
N PHE A 735 6.76 30.11 10.59
CA PHE A 735 6.74 29.88 9.14
C PHE A 735 6.41 28.42 8.79
N THR A 736 5.71 28.21 7.68
CA THR A 736 5.33 26.89 7.18
C THR A 736 6.37 26.33 6.21
N GLN A 737 6.27 25.03 5.89
CA GLN A 737 7.16 24.35 4.96
C GLN A 737 7.15 25.03 3.58
N GLY A 738 5.97 25.46 3.11
CA GLY A 738 5.83 26.18 1.86
C GLY A 738 6.57 27.51 1.83
N HIS A 739 6.55 28.28 2.93
CA HIS A 739 7.32 29.52 3.05
C HIS A 739 8.82 29.26 2.96
N ILE A 740 9.29 28.20 3.65
CA ILE A 740 10.71 27.80 3.63
C ILE A 740 11.14 27.36 2.21
N VAL A 741 10.35 26.52 1.54
CA VAL A 741 10.62 26.11 0.15
C VAL A 741 10.67 27.32 -0.79
N GLN A 742 9.72 28.25 -0.65
CA GLN A 742 9.67 29.45 -1.47
C GLN A 742 10.86 30.37 -1.22
N ALA A 743 11.27 30.55 0.04
CA ALA A 743 12.45 31.33 0.40
C ALA A 743 13.73 30.70 -0.17
N VAL A 744 13.90 29.38 -0.07
CA VAL A 744 15.05 28.70 -0.65
C VAL A 744 15.07 28.83 -2.17
N LYS A 745 13.95 28.62 -2.86
CA LYS A 745 13.86 28.76 -4.32
C LYS A 745 14.11 30.19 -4.79
N GLY A 746 13.70 31.19 -4.01
CA GLY A 746 13.96 32.60 -4.31
C GLY A 746 15.44 32.98 -4.17
N VAL A 747 16.14 32.41 -3.18
CA VAL A 747 17.56 32.70 -2.92
C VAL A 747 18.48 31.87 -3.83
N LEU A 748 18.24 30.57 -3.95
CA LEU A 748 19.03 29.63 -4.74
C LEU A 748 18.62 29.64 -6.21
N THR A 749 18.84 30.77 -6.87
CA THR A 749 18.77 30.86 -8.33
C THR A 749 20.01 30.24 -8.98
N ASP A 750 19.91 29.82 -10.24
CA ASP A 750 21.05 29.26 -11.01
C ASP A 750 22.31 30.15 -10.94
N GLN A 751 22.11 31.47 -10.96
CA GLN A 751 23.18 32.45 -10.82
C GLN A 751 23.82 32.42 -9.43
N ARG A 752 23.01 32.26 -8.37
CA ARG A 752 23.51 32.18 -6.99
C ARG A 752 24.28 30.89 -6.74
N ILE A 753 23.82 29.77 -7.31
CA ILE A 753 24.49 28.47 -7.22
C ILE A 753 25.88 28.55 -7.86
N ARG A 754 26.01 29.16 -9.05
CA ARG A 754 27.33 29.36 -9.70
C ARG A 754 28.30 30.22 -8.87
N ARG A 755 27.78 31.19 -8.11
CA ARG A 755 28.57 32.08 -7.25
C ARG A 755 28.97 31.43 -5.92
N GLN A 756 28.42 30.27 -5.59
CA GLN A 756 28.66 29.61 -4.31
C GLN A 756 30.13 29.22 -4.09
N THR A 757 30.84 28.91 -5.18
CA THR A 757 32.26 28.54 -5.17
C THR A 757 33.15 29.64 -4.57
N TYR A 758 32.82 30.92 -4.80
CA TYR A 758 33.60 32.06 -4.31
C TYR A 758 32.93 32.81 -3.16
N LYS A 759 31.59 32.73 -3.05
CA LYS A 759 30.81 33.38 -1.99
C LYS A 759 29.91 32.35 -1.30
N PRO A 760 30.24 31.92 -0.06
CA PRO A 760 29.44 30.95 0.66
C PRO A 760 28.03 31.49 0.94
N LEU A 761 27.08 30.59 1.18
CA LEU A 761 25.72 30.95 1.57
C LEU A 761 25.72 31.51 3.00
N THR A 762 24.95 32.57 3.22
CA THR A 762 24.80 33.20 4.55
C THR A 762 23.34 33.22 4.97
N ALA A 763 23.09 33.18 6.28
CA ALA A 763 21.72 33.16 6.82
C ALA A 763 20.92 34.43 6.47
N VAL A 764 21.59 35.58 6.32
CA VAL A 764 20.97 36.88 6.05
C VAL A 764 20.22 36.89 4.71
N GLU A 765 20.75 36.20 3.70
CA GLU A 765 20.10 36.10 2.37
C GLU A 765 18.72 35.46 2.46
N PHE A 766 18.57 34.43 3.31
CA PHE A 766 17.29 33.77 3.55
C PHE A 766 16.35 34.61 4.41
N ILE A 767 16.88 35.32 5.41
CA ILE A 767 16.07 36.19 6.29
C ILE A 767 15.38 37.28 5.46
N MET A 768 16.08 37.91 4.51
CA MET A 768 15.47 38.93 3.64
C MET A 768 14.29 38.36 2.85
N ALA A 769 14.43 37.18 2.26
CA ALA A 769 13.33 36.53 1.54
C ALA A 769 12.12 36.25 2.43
N ILE A 770 12.36 35.87 3.69
CA ILE A 770 11.33 35.49 4.65
C ILE A 770 10.56 36.70 5.19
N THR A 771 11.22 37.86 5.36
CA THR A 771 10.53 39.09 5.83
C THR A 771 9.42 39.57 4.90
N SER A 772 9.44 39.16 3.63
CA SER A 772 8.35 39.46 2.68
C SER A 772 7.10 38.60 2.87
N MET A 773 7.17 37.53 3.68
CA MET A 773 6.12 36.54 3.87
C MET A 773 5.47 36.68 5.24
N ASN A 774 4.16 36.41 5.31
CA ASN A 774 3.42 36.46 6.57
C ASN A 774 3.57 35.13 7.35
N PRO A 775 4.02 35.16 8.62
CA PRO A 775 4.03 33.98 9.48
C PRO A 775 2.61 33.60 9.91
N VAL A 776 2.43 32.34 10.31
CA VAL A 776 1.22 31.88 10.98
C VAL A 776 1.25 32.39 12.43
N TYR A 777 0.28 33.22 12.79
CA TYR A 777 0.19 33.81 14.12
C TYR A 777 -0.29 32.79 15.17
N LYS A 778 0.08 33.02 16.43
CA LYS A 778 -0.33 32.15 17.56
C LYS A 778 -1.85 32.07 17.72
N GLU A 779 -2.55 33.17 17.46
CA GLU A 779 -4.02 33.24 17.52
C GLU A 779 -4.68 32.27 16.51
N GLU A 780 -4.13 32.19 15.30
CA GLU A 780 -4.60 31.23 14.30
C GLU A 780 -4.37 29.80 14.79
N GLU A 781 -3.22 29.51 15.41
CA GLU A 781 -2.91 28.19 15.97
C GLU A 781 -3.90 27.79 17.09
N GLU A 782 -4.18 28.71 18.01
CA GLU A 782 -5.15 28.51 19.08
C GLU A 782 -6.56 28.27 18.54
N SER A 783 -6.94 28.98 17.47
CA SER A 783 -8.22 28.74 16.81
C SER A 783 -8.32 27.29 16.29
N PHE A 784 -7.26 26.76 15.67
CA PHE A 784 -7.22 25.37 15.21
C PHE A 784 -7.31 24.38 16.38
N LYS A 785 -6.62 24.63 17.50
CA LYS A 785 -6.70 23.81 18.72
C LYS A 785 -8.12 23.77 19.28
N ASN A 786 -8.73 24.94 19.43
CA ASN A 786 -10.10 25.07 19.94
C ASN A 786 -11.09 24.32 19.05
N TRP A 787 -10.95 24.44 17.73
CA TRP A 787 -11.80 23.70 16.79
C TRP A 787 -11.58 22.19 16.84
N TYR A 788 -10.32 21.75 16.97
CA TYR A 788 -10.00 20.33 17.08
C TYR A 788 -10.59 19.72 18.36
N ALA A 789 -10.58 20.48 19.47
CA ALA A 789 -11.24 20.08 20.72
C ALA A 789 -12.76 19.96 20.59
N GLU A 790 -13.40 20.72 19.68
CA GLU A 790 -14.85 20.61 19.43
C GLU A 790 -15.26 19.39 18.58
N THR A 791 -14.30 18.69 17.97
CA THR A 791 -14.57 17.48 17.17
C THR A 791 -15.19 16.37 18.03
N PRO A 792 -15.85 15.34 17.45
CA PRO A 792 -16.43 14.25 18.24
C PRO A 792 -15.43 13.53 19.14
N LEU A 793 -14.17 13.35 18.68
CA LEU A 793 -13.10 12.77 19.48
C LEU A 793 -12.66 13.74 20.58
N GLY A 794 -12.43 15.01 20.24
CA GLY A 794 -12.08 16.05 21.22
C GLY A 794 -13.14 16.24 22.31
N LYS A 795 -14.43 16.19 21.95
CA LYS A 795 -15.56 16.27 22.91
C LYS A 795 -15.63 15.05 23.82
N LYS A 796 -15.51 13.84 23.27
CA LYS A 796 -15.47 12.61 24.07
C LYS A 796 -14.31 12.66 25.06
N ARG A 797 -13.17 13.19 24.64
CA ARG A 797 -11.99 13.34 25.49
C ARG A 797 -12.16 14.41 26.56
N ALA A 798 -12.71 15.57 26.21
CA ALA A 798 -13.03 16.62 27.17
C ALA A 798 -14.04 16.11 28.23
N LEU A 799 -15.01 15.29 27.83
CA LEU A 799 -15.94 14.62 28.74
C LEU A 799 -15.26 13.59 29.64
N ALA A 800 -14.29 12.83 29.11
CA ALA A 800 -13.48 11.88 29.88
C ALA A 800 -12.59 12.59 30.93
N ILE A 801 -11.97 13.71 30.56
CA ILE A 801 -11.13 14.52 31.47
C ILE A 801 -11.98 15.23 32.53
N THR A 802 -13.21 15.68 32.20
CA THR A 802 -14.10 16.40 33.12
C THR A 802 -15.02 15.51 33.97
N GLY A 803 -14.88 14.19 33.89
CA GLY A 803 -15.62 13.24 34.74
C GLY A 803 -17.14 13.32 34.58
N GLY A 804 -17.65 13.39 33.35
CA GLY A 804 -19.10 13.28 33.07
C GLY A 804 -19.99 14.38 33.65
N SER A 805 -19.44 15.52 34.05
CA SER A 805 -20.16 16.56 34.80
C SER A 805 -20.76 17.69 33.95
N THR A 806 -20.66 17.66 32.62
CA THR A 806 -21.11 18.77 31.76
C THR A 806 -22.44 18.55 31.03
N GLU A 807 -22.96 17.32 30.94
CA GLU A 807 -24.28 17.08 30.31
C GLU A 807 -25.46 17.47 31.21
N LYS A 808 -25.31 17.44 32.55
CA LYS A 808 -26.38 17.87 33.47
C LYS A 808 -26.57 19.40 33.55
N ALA A 809 -25.64 20.19 33.02
CA ALA A 809 -25.71 21.65 33.07
C ALA A 809 -26.42 22.31 31.87
N LYS A 810 -26.65 21.56 30.77
CA LYS A 810 -27.40 22.08 29.61
C LYS A 810 -28.89 21.75 29.68
N ASP A 811 -29.28 20.60 30.22
CA ASP A 811 -30.70 20.25 30.43
C ASP A 811 -31.39 21.08 31.52
N SER A 812 -30.64 21.77 32.38
CA SER A 812 -31.18 22.67 33.40
C SER A 812 -31.39 24.13 32.92
N ARG A 813 -30.91 24.48 31.71
CA ARG A 813 -31.10 25.82 31.12
C ARG A 813 -32.19 25.91 30.05
N GLU A 814 -32.73 24.78 29.59
CA GLU A 814 -33.92 24.74 28.70
C GLU A 814 -35.25 24.58 29.46
N LYS A 815 -35.22 24.60 30.80
CA LYS A 815 -36.41 24.72 31.65
C LYS A 815 -36.28 25.90 32.60
N LYS A 816 -36.34 27.12 32.06
CA LYS A 816 -36.83 28.32 32.77
C LYS A 816 -37.34 29.33 31.76
#